data_AF-A0A6L8KGT6-F1
#
_entry.id   AF-A0A6L8KGT6-F1
#
_cell.length_a   1.000
_cell.length_b   1.000
_cell.length_c   1.000
_cell.angle_alpha   90.00
_cell.angle_beta   90.00
_cell.angle_gamma   90.00
#
_symmetry.space_group_name_H-M   'P 1'
#
loop_
_entity.id
_entity.type
_entity.pdbx_description
1 polymer ?
#
loop_
_entity_poly.entity_id
_entity_poly.type
_entity_poly.pdbx_seq_one_letter_code
_entity_poly.pdbx_strand_id
1 'polypeptide(L)'
;MNLSRPLALLLMSAGLLSTAHAADAYYRYPAIRGDAVVFTAEGDLWKTSAHGGQAQRLTTHPSAETNAAISPDGQWLAFSASYEGAQEAYVMPLAGGLPKRITFENGAVTVLGWSAQGEVLVSMAGSTGPGRSLVIAAVKPGDLQRRIFPLSDANDAVLDDAGKTLYFTRNGLALTNDNVKAYRGGAHAQLWRYDVSGNTEALQLLASDNGNNKRPMWWQGRLYFISDRSGSDNLWTMAADGSDARQLTQHKDWDVRNAALGDGRIVYQLGADLHVLDLAGGKDEQLAINLVSDFDQQRTRQIRSPLDSLTNVQIAGKQERIVLTARGRVSVAGTGAQRRVEIAIPEGARARQAVFSHDDKFIYAIVDSSGENEIWKFAADGSGKGEQLTKDGNNHRWQLYPSPDGRWLGHTDKKGRFWLLDLATKANTVIDDAGKSGLGEYDEIAWSADSKNLALVRAASTEQRNQIGLYSIDSKQLAFVTSDRYTSRSPVFSPDGKWLYFLSARNFQLANGSPWGDRNMGPVFDKRTGIYALALQAENRFPFKPDDELSKPGDKPAEGATEQAAEKAAEKAVAKAAPKAAAKGSPSIVYAGLADRLYEVPLAAGNYRALQMDDKRLYFLDADGSDGKANLKTLAIASNGPQPEVFVAGVREYDLSLDRKHVYYRTFASGAGEMLVVDAGAKAPTDVTKAKIKVDDWTFTSNPRLEWKQMFNDAWRMHRDFLYDVKMRGADWPAVRAKYAPLVDRVTDRAELDDLLGMMISEVGALHSQIRPGDIRRSAPEGTPAGLGALLARTADGYRVDHIYASEPELPSQRGPLAQAGVDVKEGDIITAVNGKPVLEARDIADLLLNQADKQVLLQVKRKAESRSVIVLPVNMARQTALRYSDWEQSRAQQVEAASKGRIGYLHLRAMGPNDIASFARDFYANVNRDGLIIDVRRNNGGNIDSWIIEKLLRKAWAFWAPPGVAPSPNMQNTFRGHLVVLIDEYTYSDGETFAAGIKSLGLAPLIGKRTAGAGVWLSDNNRLSDNGMARVAEMGQFNTEDGQWLIEGVGVSPDVVVDNLPHATYQGQDRQLEVALQLLEKTLKEKPVKPYQPQVIPARQ
;
A
#
# COMPACT_ATOMS: atom_id res chain seq x y z
N MET A 1 -48.37 -26.36 76.62
CA MET A 1 -46.93 -26.62 76.85
C MET A 1 -46.17 -25.61 75.98
N ASN A 2 -45.79 -24.43 76.50
CA ASN A 2 -44.47 -24.10 77.10
C ASN A 2 -43.31 -24.59 76.21
N LEU A 3 -42.47 -23.76 75.56
CA LEU A 3 -41.80 -22.52 76.00
C LEU A 3 -41.23 -21.64 74.84
N SER A 4 -41.26 -20.31 75.03
CA SER A 4 -40.33 -19.18 74.65
C SER A 4 -39.71 -19.07 73.23
N ARG A 5 -40.06 -18.08 72.35
CA ARG A 5 -39.68 -16.62 72.25
C ARG A 5 -38.22 -16.32 71.81
N PRO A 6 -37.93 -15.25 71.00
CA PRO A 6 -38.53 -14.80 69.74
C PRO A 6 -37.48 -14.56 68.61
N LEU A 7 -37.87 -14.69 67.34
CA LEU A 7 -37.07 -14.33 66.17
C LEU A 7 -37.52 -12.95 65.67
N ALA A 8 -36.80 -11.90 66.03
CA ALA A 8 -36.91 -10.57 65.43
C ALA A 8 -35.53 -9.91 65.42
N LEU A 9 -35.23 -9.23 64.30
CA LEU A 9 -33.97 -8.59 63.89
C LEU A 9 -32.90 -9.50 63.28
N LEU A 10 -32.97 -9.71 61.96
CA LEU A 10 -31.85 -9.49 61.03
C LEU A 10 -32.35 -9.56 59.58
N LEU A 11 -33.24 -8.63 59.23
CA LEU A 11 -33.50 -8.22 57.85
C LEU A 11 -32.61 -6.99 57.59
N MET A 12 -31.32 -7.24 57.33
CA MET A 12 -30.42 -6.27 56.70
C MET A 12 -29.70 -6.98 55.54
N SER A 13 -30.20 -6.70 54.34
CA SER A 13 -29.37 -6.23 53.24
C SER A 13 -28.12 -7.06 52.88
N ALA A 14 -28.30 -8.33 52.50
CA ALA A 14 -27.34 -9.00 51.62
C ALA A 14 -27.64 -8.60 50.16
N GLY A 15 -27.47 -7.30 49.86
CA GLY A 15 -27.36 -6.85 48.48
C GLY A 15 -26.05 -7.38 47.94
N LEU A 16 -26.12 -8.35 47.02
CA LEU A 16 -25.02 -8.74 46.15
C LEU A 16 -24.65 -7.50 45.31
N LEU A 17 -23.79 -6.64 45.85
CA LEU A 17 -23.05 -5.65 45.08
C LEU A 17 -22.09 -6.44 44.20
N SER A 18 -22.51 -6.75 42.97
CA SER A 18 -21.57 -7.07 41.91
C SER A 18 -20.73 -5.81 41.69
N THR A 19 -19.55 -5.74 42.30
CA THR A 19 -18.59 -4.69 41.98
C THR A 19 -18.15 -4.91 40.54
N ALA A 20 -18.69 -4.10 39.62
CA ALA A 20 -18.17 -3.99 38.27
C ALA A 20 -16.66 -3.73 38.38
N HIS A 21 -15.84 -4.68 37.94
CA HIS A 21 -14.39 -4.48 37.92
C HIS A 21 -14.07 -3.44 36.85
N ALA A 22 -13.34 -2.38 37.24
CA ALA A 22 -12.75 -1.46 36.29
C ALA A 22 -11.82 -2.23 35.34
N ALA A 23 -11.93 -1.98 34.04
CA ALA A 23 -11.05 -2.61 33.06
C ALA A 23 -9.72 -1.87 32.98
N ASP A 24 -8.62 -2.61 32.89
CA ASP A 24 -7.31 -2.08 32.53
C ASP A 24 -7.28 -1.84 31.01
N ALA A 25 -7.79 -0.67 30.58
CA ALA A 25 -8.00 -0.34 29.17
C ALA A 25 -6.77 0.32 28.53
N TYR A 26 -6.84 0.60 27.22
CA TYR A 26 -5.80 1.26 26.46
C TYR A 26 -6.16 2.73 26.24
N TYR A 27 -5.29 3.67 26.65
CA TYR A 27 -5.59 5.10 26.63
C TYR A 27 -4.71 5.87 25.65
N ARG A 28 -5.31 6.78 24.87
CA ARG A 28 -4.62 7.59 23.85
C ARG A 28 -5.05 9.05 23.88
N TYR A 29 -4.25 9.92 23.25
CA TYR A 29 -4.58 11.34 22.98
C TYR A 29 -5.12 12.13 24.18
N PRO A 30 -4.41 12.18 25.32
CA PRO A 30 -4.91 12.87 26.50
C PRO A 30 -4.87 14.41 26.38
N ALA A 31 -5.72 15.07 27.15
CA ALA A 31 -5.77 16.51 27.37
C ALA A 31 -6.10 16.80 28.84
N ILE A 32 -5.56 17.87 29.41
CA ILE A 32 -5.77 18.23 30.83
C ILE A 32 -6.07 19.73 30.98
N ARG A 33 -6.99 20.07 31.88
CA ARG A 33 -7.21 21.43 32.39
C ARG A 33 -8.06 21.38 33.66
N GLY A 34 -7.73 22.19 34.66
CA GLY A 34 -8.36 22.14 35.97
C GLY A 34 -8.28 20.73 36.53
N ASP A 35 -9.36 20.22 37.11
CA ASP A 35 -9.40 18.82 37.54
C ASP A 35 -9.80 17.85 36.40
N ALA A 36 -10.02 18.31 35.17
CA ALA A 36 -10.47 17.44 34.09
C ALA A 36 -9.31 16.89 33.26
N VAL A 37 -9.29 15.58 33.06
CA VAL A 37 -8.49 14.89 32.04
C VAL A 37 -9.45 14.26 31.03
N VAL A 38 -9.26 14.58 29.74
CA VAL A 38 -9.97 13.95 28.62
C VAL A 38 -9.01 13.08 27.84
N PHE A 39 -9.45 11.92 27.35
CA PHE A 39 -8.63 11.00 26.57
C PHE A 39 -9.50 10.16 25.61
N THR A 40 -8.87 9.53 24.64
CA THR A 40 -9.52 8.57 23.74
C THR A 40 -9.34 7.15 24.27
N ALA A 41 -10.43 6.38 24.34
CA ALA A 41 -10.45 4.93 24.58
C ALA A 41 -11.69 4.33 23.90
N GLU A 42 -11.61 3.12 23.36
CA GLU A 42 -12.68 2.51 22.55
C GLU A 42 -13.04 3.34 21.30
N GLY A 43 -12.12 4.16 20.82
CA GLY A 43 -12.33 5.16 19.78
C GLY A 43 -13.17 6.37 20.21
N ASP A 44 -13.69 6.39 21.44
CA ASP A 44 -14.56 7.46 21.97
C ASP A 44 -13.78 8.40 22.92
N LEU A 45 -14.30 9.61 23.15
CA LEU A 45 -13.78 10.54 24.16
C LEU A 45 -14.33 10.23 25.55
N TRP A 46 -13.43 10.19 26.53
CA TRP A 46 -13.72 9.95 27.94
C TRP A 46 -13.14 11.04 28.82
N LYS A 47 -13.76 11.28 29.97
CA LYS A 47 -13.32 12.26 30.97
C LYS A 47 -13.16 11.64 32.35
N THR A 48 -12.09 11.99 33.06
CA THR A 48 -11.84 11.62 34.46
C THR A 48 -11.21 12.80 35.23
N SER A 49 -10.95 12.62 36.53
CA SER A 49 -10.23 13.61 37.34
C SER A 49 -8.72 13.57 37.06
N ALA A 50 -8.01 14.67 37.28
CA ALA A 50 -6.56 14.73 37.21
C ALA A 50 -5.86 13.89 38.30
N HIS A 51 -6.63 13.40 39.27
CA HIS A 51 -6.19 12.43 40.28
C HIS A 51 -6.63 10.98 39.96
N GLY A 52 -7.31 10.77 38.84
CA GLY A 52 -7.82 9.48 38.40
C GLY A 52 -9.22 9.18 38.93
N GLY A 53 -9.58 7.90 38.98
CA GLY A 53 -10.90 7.43 39.38
C GLY A 53 -11.84 7.22 38.20
N GLN A 54 -13.14 7.33 38.44
CA GLN A 54 -14.19 6.93 37.50
C GLN A 54 -14.19 7.78 36.21
N ALA A 55 -14.09 7.11 35.07
CA ALA A 55 -14.21 7.75 33.76
C ALA A 55 -15.68 7.84 33.31
N GLN A 56 -16.03 8.97 32.68
CA GLN A 56 -17.32 9.25 32.05
C GLN A 56 -17.14 9.34 30.53
N ARG A 57 -17.91 8.56 29.76
CA ARG A 57 -17.93 8.65 28.29
C ARG A 57 -18.62 9.95 27.84
N LEU A 58 -18.05 10.64 26.86
CA LEU A 58 -18.57 11.91 26.32
C LEU A 58 -19.18 11.75 24.91
N THR A 59 -18.67 10.83 24.11
CA THR A 59 -19.09 10.58 22.70
C THR A 59 -19.40 9.11 22.48
N THR A 60 -20.14 8.79 21.41
CA THR A 60 -20.54 7.41 21.07
C THR A 60 -20.66 7.19 19.56
N HIS A 61 -20.08 8.07 18.73
CA HIS A 61 -20.28 8.03 17.30
C HIS A 61 -19.53 6.82 16.69
N PRO A 62 -20.01 6.20 15.60
CA PRO A 62 -19.32 5.07 14.96
C PRO A 62 -18.03 5.43 14.20
N SER A 63 -17.33 6.51 14.57
CA SER A 63 -16.03 6.92 14.02
C SER A 63 -15.10 7.29 15.17
N ALA A 64 -13.79 7.14 15.00
CA ALA A 64 -12.85 7.49 16.07
C ALA A 64 -12.76 9.01 16.29
N GLU A 65 -12.67 9.42 17.54
CA GLU A 65 -12.32 10.78 17.95
C GLU A 65 -10.91 10.82 18.56
N THR A 66 -10.11 11.79 18.13
CA THR A 66 -8.70 11.92 18.54
C THR A 66 -8.33 13.37 18.83
N ASN A 67 -7.13 13.56 19.40
CA ASN A 67 -6.50 14.88 19.55
C ASN A 67 -7.39 15.91 20.28
N ALA A 68 -7.98 15.52 21.40
CA ALA A 68 -8.82 16.42 22.18
C ALA A 68 -8.02 17.57 22.81
N ALA A 69 -8.66 18.71 23.05
CA ALA A 69 -8.08 19.85 23.75
C ALA A 69 -9.16 20.63 24.51
N ILE A 70 -8.87 21.01 25.77
CA ILE A 70 -9.82 21.72 26.65
C ILE A 70 -9.56 23.24 26.58
N SER A 71 -10.62 24.02 26.37
CA SER A 71 -10.57 25.48 26.23
C SER A 71 -10.06 26.18 27.50
N PRO A 72 -9.49 27.40 27.40
CA PRO A 72 -8.91 28.11 28.55
C PRO A 72 -9.84 28.29 29.75
N ASP A 73 -11.12 28.50 29.48
CA ASP A 73 -12.18 28.65 30.48
C ASP A 73 -12.69 27.32 31.08
N GLY A 74 -12.21 26.17 30.57
CA GLY A 74 -12.64 24.85 31.00
C GLY A 74 -14.08 24.48 30.61
N GLN A 75 -14.71 25.23 29.70
CA GLN A 75 -16.11 25.01 29.33
C GLN A 75 -16.29 24.16 28.06
N TRP A 76 -15.30 24.15 27.16
CA TRP A 76 -15.39 23.56 25.84
C TRP A 76 -14.28 22.54 25.58
N LEU A 77 -14.61 21.57 24.75
CA LEU A 77 -13.71 20.54 24.26
C LEU A 77 -13.65 20.65 22.73
N ALA A 78 -12.45 20.81 22.18
CA ALA A 78 -12.19 20.65 20.74
C ALA A 78 -11.59 19.28 20.47
N PHE A 79 -11.87 18.67 19.33
CA PHE A 79 -11.33 17.36 18.95
C PHE A 79 -11.40 17.12 17.43
N SER A 80 -10.65 16.13 16.94
CA SER A 80 -10.67 15.67 15.56
C SER A 80 -11.60 14.46 15.42
N ALA A 81 -12.48 14.47 14.41
CA ALA A 81 -13.39 13.37 14.13
C ALA A 81 -13.85 13.33 12.66
N SER A 82 -14.38 12.19 12.21
CA SER A 82 -14.85 11.99 10.83
C SER A 82 -16.36 11.72 10.75
N TYR A 83 -17.18 12.51 11.47
CA TYR A 83 -18.63 12.30 11.52
C TYR A 83 -19.29 12.48 10.15
N GLU A 84 -18.97 13.59 9.50
CA GLU A 84 -19.52 13.96 8.18
C GLU A 84 -18.62 13.49 7.01
N GLY A 85 -17.85 12.41 7.20
CA GLY A 85 -17.02 11.77 6.16
C GLY A 85 -15.52 12.10 6.20
N ALA A 86 -15.13 13.38 6.10
CA ALA A 86 -13.74 13.80 6.23
C ALA A 86 -13.36 14.08 7.71
N GLN A 87 -12.08 13.93 8.07
CA GLN A 87 -11.62 14.24 9.42
C GLN A 87 -11.52 15.76 9.62
N GLU A 88 -12.33 16.30 10.51
CA GLU A 88 -12.49 17.73 10.74
C GLU A 88 -12.38 18.04 12.23
N ALA A 89 -12.24 19.33 12.56
CA ALA A 89 -12.31 19.81 13.93
C ALA A 89 -13.77 20.02 14.36
N TYR A 90 -14.09 19.57 15.57
CA TYR A 90 -15.38 19.71 16.22
C TYR A 90 -15.20 20.34 17.60
N VAL A 91 -16.25 20.99 18.10
CA VAL A 91 -16.33 21.47 19.49
C VAL A 91 -17.60 20.97 20.19
N MET A 92 -17.52 20.74 21.49
CA MET A 92 -18.66 20.40 22.35
C MET A 92 -18.45 20.92 23.79
N PRO A 93 -19.50 21.03 24.62
CA PRO A 93 -19.31 21.35 26.04
C PRO A 93 -18.51 20.26 26.76
N LEU A 94 -17.61 20.63 27.67
CA LEU A 94 -16.80 19.68 28.46
C LEU A 94 -17.66 18.77 29.36
N ALA A 95 -18.87 19.20 29.69
CA ALA A 95 -19.85 18.41 30.42
C ALA A 95 -20.50 17.28 29.59
N GLY A 96 -20.30 17.28 28.26
CA GLY A 96 -21.07 16.46 27.33
C GLY A 96 -22.11 17.30 26.56
N GLY A 97 -22.58 16.80 25.42
CA GLY A 97 -23.57 17.48 24.58
C GLY A 97 -23.36 17.22 23.09
N LEU A 98 -24.13 17.93 22.25
CA LEU A 98 -24.04 17.83 20.79
C LEU A 98 -22.75 18.47 20.27
N PRO A 99 -21.90 17.72 19.53
CA PRO A 99 -20.75 18.30 18.84
C PRO A 99 -21.15 19.19 17.67
N LYS A 100 -20.38 20.26 17.44
CA LYS A 100 -20.50 21.18 16.30
C LYS A 100 -19.22 21.15 15.48
N ARG A 101 -19.33 20.85 14.18
CA ARG A 101 -18.22 20.96 13.21
C ARG A 101 -17.79 22.43 13.06
N ILE A 102 -16.48 22.69 13.08
CA ILE A 102 -15.93 24.05 12.95
C ILE A 102 -14.97 24.23 11.77
N THR A 103 -14.52 23.15 11.12
CA THR A 103 -13.71 23.20 9.88
C THR A 103 -14.37 22.43 8.76
N PHE A 104 -14.10 22.84 7.51
CA PHE A 104 -14.75 22.34 6.30
C PHE A 104 -13.74 22.13 5.17
N GLU A 105 -12.52 21.71 5.51
CA GLU A 105 -11.42 21.55 4.55
C GLU A 105 -11.60 20.32 3.65
N ASN A 106 -12.49 19.39 4.04
CA ASN A 106 -12.72 18.10 3.41
C ASN A 106 -11.40 17.31 3.23
N GLY A 107 -10.50 17.48 4.19
CA GLY A 107 -9.17 16.88 4.28
C GLY A 107 -8.95 16.26 5.65
N ALA A 108 -7.69 15.99 6.02
CA ALA A 108 -7.34 15.46 7.33
C ALA A 108 -6.94 16.59 8.29
N VAL A 109 -7.91 17.22 8.96
CA VAL A 109 -7.67 18.28 9.94
C VAL A 109 -7.37 17.69 11.32
N THR A 110 -6.31 18.18 11.95
CA THR A 110 -5.89 17.75 13.30
C THR A 110 -6.01 18.91 14.28
N VAL A 111 -6.72 18.73 15.40
CA VAL A 111 -6.75 19.70 16.51
C VAL A 111 -5.41 19.68 17.25
N LEU A 112 -4.86 20.86 17.52
CA LEU A 112 -3.57 21.02 18.19
C LEU A 112 -3.71 21.58 19.61
N GLY A 113 -4.73 22.41 19.84
CA GLY A 113 -4.94 23.06 21.12
C GLY A 113 -5.86 24.27 21.03
N TRP A 114 -5.87 25.07 22.08
CA TRP A 114 -6.57 26.34 22.14
C TRP A 114 -5.57 27.49 22.36
N SER A 115 -5.84 28.64 21.75
CA SER A 115 -5.18 29.89 22.13
C SER A 115 -5.77 30.45 23.43
N ALA A 116 -5.02 31.30 24.13
CA ALA A 116 -5.53 32.03 25.29
C ALA A 116 -6.74 32.93 24.95
N GLN A 117 -6.93 33.26 23.66
CA GLN A 117 -8.03 34.06 23.14
C GLN A 117 -9.28 33.23 22.81
N GLY A 118 -9.27 31.91 23.03
CA GLY A 118 -10.41 31.03 22.75
C GLY A 118 -10.55 30.62 21.28
N GLU A 119 -9.46 30.67 20.50
CA GLU A 119 -9.42 30.12 19.15
C GLU A 119 -8.91 28.68 19.18
N VAL A 120 -9.47 27.79 18.36
CA VAL A 120 -8.98 26.41 18.20
C VAL A 120 -7.85 26.41 17.17
N LEU A 121 -6.66 25.96 17.56
CA LEU A 121 -5.54 25.76 16.65
C LEU A 121 -5.67 24.41 15.96
N VAL A 122 -5.52 24.39 14.63
CA VAL A 122 -5.59 23.20 13.79
C VAL A 122 -4.41 23.12 12.83
N SER A 123 -3.97 21.89 12.53
CA SER A 123 -3.12 21.59 11.37
C SER A 123 -3.99 21.06 10.22
N MET A 124 -3.73 21.53 9.01
CA MET A 124 -4.45 21.14 7.81
C MET A 124 -3.55 21.20 6.57
N ALA A 125 -3.97 20.60 5.47
CA ALA A 125 -3.25 20.70 4.21
C ALA A 125 -3.21 22.15 3.70
N GLY A 126 -2.05 22.58 3.18
CA GLY A 126 -1.92 23.90 2.56
C GLY A 126 -2.83 24.08 1.34
N SER A 127 -3.24 25.32 1.09
CA SER A 127 -4.03 25.69 -0.10
C SER A 127 -3.18 25.82 -1.37
N THR A 128 -1.86 25.88 -1.22
CA THR A 128 -0.86 26.01 -2.28
C THR A 128 0.33 25.07 -2.00
N GLY A 129 1.17 24.83 -3.00
CA GLY A 129 2.38 24.01 -2.86
C GLY A 129 2.20 22.53 -3.18
N PRO A 130 3.30 21.75 -3.10
CA PRO A 130 3.26 20.32 -3.39
C PRO A 130 2.44 19.57 -2.31
N GLY A 131 2.17 18.29 -2.56
CA GLY A 131 1.56 17.41 -1.57
C GLY A 131 2.39 17.32 -0.27
N ARG A 132 1.75 16.96 0.84
CA ARG A 132 2.36 16.88 2.20
C ARG A 132 2.83 18.22 2.79
N SER A 133 2.49 19.37 2.19
CA SER A 133 2.62 20.68 2.85
C SER A 133 1.46 20.89 3.82
N LEU A 134 1.76 21.03 5.11
CA LEU A 134 0.79 21.39 6.15
C LEU A 134 0.96 22.85 6.58
N VAL A 135 -0.16 23.44 6.99
CA VAL A 135 -0.24 24.80 7.54
C VAL A 135 -1.01 24.78 8.85
N ILE A 136 -0.81 25.83 9.66
CA ILE A 136 -1.54 26.04 10.90
C ILE A 136 -2.61 27.11 10.69
N ALA A 137 -3.78 26.89 11.27
CA ALA A 137 -4.82 27.91 11.37
C ALA A 137 -5.39 28.00 12.79
N ALA A 138 -5.88 29.19 13.14
CA ALA A 138 -6.73 29.43 14.30
C ALA A 138 -8.17 29.61 13.83
N VAL A 139 -9.12 28.92 14.46
CA VAL A 139 -10.55 28.95 14.12
C VAL A 139 -11.35 29.40 15.33
N LYS A 140 -12.22 30.41 15.15
CA LYS A 140 -13.17 30.84 16.19
C LYS A 140 -14.45 30.00 16.11
N PRO A 141 -14.79 29.22 17.15
CA PRO A 141 -15.96 28.32 17.07
C PRO A 141 -17.32 29.02 16.96
N GLY A 142 -17.41 30.27 17.45
CA GLY A 142 -18.64 31.05 17.48
C GLY A 142 -19.14 31.43 16.09
N ASP A 143 -18.26 31.98 15.25
CA ASP A 143 -18.57 32.56 13.94
C ASP A 143 -17.79 31.91 12.77
N LEU A 144 -16.96 30.89 13.06
CA LEU A 144 -16.14 30.15 12.10
C LEU A 144 -15.08 31.01 11.39
N GLN A 145 -14.75 32.19 11.92
CA GLN A 145 -13.64 32.98 11.39
C GLN A 145 -12.34 32.19 11.53
N ARG A 146 -11.60 32.12 10.41
CA ARG A 146 -10.33 31.39 10.31
C ARG A 146 -9.19 32.35 10.02
N ARG A 147 -8.08 32.21 10.74
CA ARG A 147 -6.81 32.89 10.51
C ARG A 147 -5.72 31.87 10.22
N ILE A 148 -5.18 31.87 9.01
CA ILE A 148 -4.06 31.01 8.62
C ILE A 148 -2.75 31.71 9.01
N PHE A 149 -1.83 30.99 9.64
CA PHE A 149 -0.48 31.48 9.88
C PHE A 149 0.35 31.25 8.61
N PRO A 150 1.07 32.28 8.10
CA PRO A 150 1.73 32.20 6.81
C PRO A 150 3.06 31.44 6.90
N LEU A 151 2.97 30.13 7.14
CA LEU A 151 4.09 29.22 7.35
C LEU A 151 3.86 27.93 6.58
N SER A 152 4.85 27.51 5.79
CA SER A 152 4.86 26.22 5.12
C SER A 152 5.43 25.12 6.02
N ASP A 153 4.95 23.88 5.84
CA ASP A 153 5.39 22.66 6.54
C ASP A 153 5.26 22.69 8.07
N ALA A 154 4.34 23.49 8.61
CA ALA A 154 4.04 23.52 10.03
C ALA A 154 2.94 22.51 10.36
N ASN A 155 3.25 21.53 11.22
CA ASN A 155 2.36 20.38 11.49
C ASN A 155 1.84 20.27 12.94
N ASP A 156 2.46 20.99 13.88
CA ASP A 156 2.03 21.09 15.27
C ASP A 156 2.41 22.46 15.81
N ALA A 157 1.66 23.04 16.76
CA ALA A 157 1.89 24.40 17.21
C ALA A 157 1.18 24.78 18.51
N VAL A 158 1.74 25.81 19.17
CA VAL A 158 1.14 26.51 20.32
C VAL A 158 1.43 28.02 20.22
N LEU A 159 0.52 28.84 20.74
CA LEU A 159 0.72 30.28 20.88
C LEU A 159 1.18 30.63 22.31
N ASP A 160 1.96 31.70 22.44
CA ASP A 160 2.16 32.34 23.76
C ASP A 160 0.86 32.96 24.29
N ASP A 161 0.83 33.29 25.58
CA ASP A 161 -0.36 33.84 26.25
C ASP A 161 -0.82 35.17 25.61
N ALA A 162 0.11 35.93 25.04
CA ALA A 162 -0.15 37.20 24.37
C ALA A 162 -0.69 37.03 22.92
N GLY A 163 -0.62 35.81 22.35
CA GLY A 163 -0.96 35.54 20.96
C GLY A 163 -0.01 36.19 19.95
N LYS A 164 1.20 36.57 20.37
CA LYS A 164 2.20 37.28 19.55
C LYS A 164 3.26 36.35 18.96
N THR A 165 3.54 35.24 19.61
CA THR A 165 4.55 34.28 19.16
C THR A 165 3.89 32.92 18.93
N LEU A 166 4.08 32.36 17.74
CA LEU A 166 3.73 30.98 17.43
C LEU A 166 4.99 30.11 17.53
N TYR A 167 4.93 29.07 18.35
CA TYR A 167 5.93 28.00 18.38
C TYR A 167 5.39 26.79 17.65
N PHE A 168 6.15 26.23 16.71
CA PHE A 168 5.65 25.15 15.88
C PHE A 168 6.69 24.08 15.59
N THR A 169 6.20 22.88 15.29
CA THR A 169 7.00 21.79 14.75
C THR A 169 6.96 21.82 13.23
N ARG A 170 8.15 21.81 12.63
CA ARG A 170 8.37 21.55 11.20
C ARG A 170 8.94 20.15 11.04
N ASN A 171 8.53 19.45 9.98
CA ASN A 171 8.96 18.07 9.69
C ASN A 171 8.57 17.07 10.80
N GLY A 172 9.09 15.85 10.72
CA GLY A 172 8.80 14.73 11.62
C GLY A 172 8.13 13.54 10.90
N LEU A 173 8.22 12.37 11.53
CA LEU A 173 7.68 11.10 10.98
C LEU A 173 6.16 11.10 10.79
N ALA A 174 5.43 12.04 11.39
CA ALA A 174 4.00 12.22 11.16
C ALA A 174 3.64 12.49 9.68
N LEU A 175 4.62 12.91 8.86
CA LEU A 175 4.43 13.21 7.44
C LEU A 175 4.80 12.05 6.51
N THR A 176 5.56 11.06 6.99
CA THR A 176 5.92 9.84 6.23
C THR A 176 5.16 8.60 6.70
N ASN A 177 4.53 8.65 7.89
CA ASN A 177 3.85 7.55 8.57
C ASN A 177 4.78 6.39 8.99
N ASP A 178 6.09 6.63 9.04
CA ASP A 178 7.07 5.66 9.54
C ASP A 178 7.05 5.59 11.07
N ASN A 179 7.22 4.39 11.60
CA ASN A 179 7.35 4.14 13.03
C ASN A 179 8.80 3.74 13.29
N VAL A 180 9.61 4.71 13.73
CA VAL A 180 11.05 4.53 13.94
C VAL A 180 11.44 5.24 15.23
N LYS A 181 12.13 4.52 16.12
CA LYS A 181 12.81 5.15 17.26
C LYS A 181 14.14 5.76 16.82
N ALA A 182 14.51 6.86 17.46
CA ALA A 182 15.78 7.55 17.21
C ALA A 182 16.02 7.90 15.73
N TYR A 183 14.99 8.35 15.03
CA TYR A 183 15.09 8.74 13.62
C TYR A 183 16.06 9.91 13.40
N ARG A 184 16.96 9.81 12.42
CA ARG A 184 18.00 10.83 12.11
C ARG A 184 18.08 11.23 10.63
N GLY A 185 17.02 10.91 9.88
CA GLY A 185 16.92 11.31 8.47
C GLY A 185 16.65 12.80 8.27
N GLY A 186 16.55 13.22 7.01
CA GLY A 186 16.34 14.61 6.63
C GLY A 186 15.08 15.24 7.22
N ALA A 187 13.98 14.47 7.32
CA ALA A 187 12.70 14.93 7.85
C ALA A 187 12.60 14.88 9.39
N HIS A 188 13.70 14.93 10.14
CA HIS A 188 13.64 14.94 11.61
C HIS A 188 12.83 16.14 12.12
N ALA A 189 12.11 15.95 13.23
CA ALA A 189 11.23 17.00 13.77
C ALA A 189 12.05 18.17 14.36
N GLN A 190 11.66 19.39 14.00
CA GLN A 190 12.35 20.63 14.38
C GLN A 190 11.39 21.61 15.04
N LEU A 191 11.85 22.31 16.08
CA LEU A 191 11.09 23.40 16.71
C LEU A 191 11.48 24.75 16.13
N TRP A 192 10.48 25.59 15.89
CA TRP A 192 10.62 26.92 15.32
C TRP A 192 9.76 27.91 16.12
N ARG A 193 10.15 29.19 16.08
CA ARG A 193 9.34 30.32 16.57
C ARG A 193 9.06 31.32 15.46
N TYR A 194 7.89 31.94 15.49
CA TYR A 194 7.45 32.91 14.50
C TYR A 194 6.72 34.08 15.19
N ASP A 195 7.10 35.31 14.84
CA ASP A 195 6.35 36.51 15.23
C ASP A 195 5.10 36.61 14.35
N VAL A 196 3.93 36.55 15.00
CA VAL A 196 2.62 36.58 14.37
C VAL A 196 2.36 37.91 13.63
N SER A 197 3.13 38.96 13.90
CA SER A 197 3.08 40.21 13.12
C SER A 197 3.46 40.01 11.65
N GLY A 198 4.24 38.96 11.36
CA GLY A 198 4.65 38.56 10.01
C GLY A 198 5.65 39.46 9.31
N ASN A 199 6.36 40.30 10.07
CA ASN A 199 7.38 41.18 9.51
C ASN A 199 8.76 40.51 9.35
N THR A 200 8.95 39.30 9.89
CA THR A 200 10.24 38.58 9.89
C THR A 200 10.04 37.11 9.57
N GLU A 201 11.10 36.47 9.09
CA GLU A 201 11.16 35.01 8.92
C GLU A 201 11.09 34.27 10.27
N ALA A 202 10.62 33.02 10.24
CA ALA A 202 10.65 32.12 11.38
C ALA A 202 12.09 31.74 11.76
N LEU A 203 12.32 31.50 13.06
CA LEU A 203 13.64 31.14 13.59
C LEU A 203 13.61 29.72 14.16
N GLN A 204 14.52 28.87 13.69
CA GLN A 204 14.70 27.53 14.24
C GLN A 204 15.28 27.61 15.65
N LEU A 205 14.64 26.94 16.59
CA LEU A 205 15.15 26.74 17.94
C LEU A 205 16.01 25.48 17.97
N LEU A 206 17.06 25.48 18.80
CA LEU A 206 17.93 24.31 18.98
C LEU A 206 18.56 23.82 17.65
N ALA A 207 18.95 24.73 16.76
CA ALA A 207 19.41 24.38 15.40
C ALA A 207 20.67 23.47 15.37
N SER A 208 21.46 23.43 16.45
CA SER A 208 22.63 22.55 16.59
C SER A 208 22.31 21.21 17.28
N ASP A 209 21.07 21.00 17.70
CA ASP A 209 20.62 19.76 18.34
C ASP A 209 20.29 18.68 17.29
N ASN A 210 20.46 17.41 17.68
CA ASN A 210 20.19 16.24 16.84
C ASN A 210 18.98 15.42 17.36
N GLY A 211 18.21 15.96 18.30
CA GLY A 211 16.96 15.36 18.78
C GLY A 211 15.76 15.66 17.89
N ASN A 212 14.80 14.74 17.86
CA ASN A 212 13.47 14.97 17.28
C ASN A 212 12.65 15.86 18.22
N ASN A 213 12.68 17.17 17.99
CA ASN A 213 12.03 18.16 18.84
C ASN A 213 10.62 18.45 18.33
N LYS A 214 9.59 18.05 19.08
CA LYS A 214 8.19 18.06 18.65
C LYS A 214 7.22 18.38 19.79
N ARG A 215 5.93 18.55 19.46
CA ARG A 215 4.84 18.79 20.42
C ARG A 215 5.09 19.99 21.35
N PRO A 216 5.24 21.21 20.80
CA PRO A 216 5.44 22.40 21.62
C PRO A 216 4.21 22.71 22.46
N MET A 217 4.42 23.05 23.73
CA MET A 217 3.40 23.44 24.71
C MET A 217 3.89 24.66 25.48
N TRP A 218 3.01 25.60 25.80
CA TRP A 218 3.38 26.87 26.43
C TRP A 218 2.83 26.98 27.85
N TRP A 219 3.67 27.42 28.80
CA TRP A 219 3.23 27.73 30.16
C TRP A 219 4.16 28.72 30.86
N GLN A 220 3.59 29.80 31.40
CA GLN A 220 4.28 30.78 32.26
C GLN A 220 5.65 31.24 31.71
N GLY A 221 5.69 31.64 30.43
CA GLY A 221 6.89 32.18 29.81
C GLY A 221 7.93 31.14 29.36
N ARG A 222 7.62 29.84 29.47
CA ARG A 222 8.49 28.75 29.03
C ARG A 222 7.82 27.86 27.99
N LEU A 223 8.67 27.28 27.15
CA LEU A 223 8.30 26.30 26.14
C LEU A 223 8.60 24.90 26.68
N TYR A 224 7.63 24.00 26.58
CA TYR A 224 7.71 22.58 26.91
C TYR A 224 7.55 21.76 25.63
N PHE A 225 8.24 20.64 25.52
CA PHE A 225 8.25 19.85 24.27
C PHE A 225 8.71 18.42 24.52
N ILE A 226 8.52 17.56 23.51
CA ILE A 226 9.02 16.19 23.49
C ILE A 226 10.33 16.15 22.69
N SER A 227 11.33 15.44 23.21
CA SER A 227 12.61 15.20 22.52
C SER A 227 13.22 13.85 22.87
N ASP A 228 13.79 13.19 21.87
CA ASP A 228 14.52 11.93 21.99
C ASP A 228 16.03 12.11 22.22
N ARG A 229 16.49 13.32 22.52
CA ARG A 229 17.92 13.63 22.67
C ARG A 229 18.63 12.84 23.78
N SER A 230 17.88 12.31 24.76
CA SER A 230 18.38 11.41 25.82
C SER A 230 18.32 9.92 25.45
N GLY A 231 17.95 9.58 24.21
CA GLY A 231 17.85 8.21 23.69
C GLY A 231 16.43 7.74 23.40
N SER A 232 15.43 8.29 24.09
CA SER A 232 13.99 8.01 23.95
C SER A 232 13.19 9.30 24.14
N ASP A 233 11.98 9.35 23.58
CA ASP A 233 11.11 10.53 23.69
C ASP A 233 10.78 10.79 25.16
N ASN A 234 11.17 11.97 25.66
CA ASN A 234 10.90 12.44 27.01
C ASN A 234 10.42 13.91 27.00
N LEU A 235 9.91 14.39 28.13
CA LEU A 235 9.53 15.79 28.31
C LEU A 235 10.75 16.67 28.60
N TRP A 236 10.80 17.83 27.95
CA TRP A 236 11.82 18.86 28.10
C TRP A 236 11.18 20.24 28.22
N THR A 237 11.93 21.19 28.77
CA THR A 237 11.57 22.61 28.82
C THR A 237 12.74 23.48 28.40
N MET A 238 12.46 24.67 27.87
CA MET A 238 13.44 25.72 27.58
C MET A 238 12.83 27.11 27.77
N ALA A 239 13.67 28.13 27.83
CA ALA A 239 13.22 29.52 27.75
C ALA A 239 12.62 29.83 26.37
N ALA A 240 11.83 30.91 26.29
CA ALA A 240 11.13 31.35 25.09
C ALA A 240 12.03 31.63 23.86
N ASP A 241 13.34 31.85 24.10
CA ASP A 241 14.36 32.08 23.07
C ASP A 241 15.15 30.83 22.66
N GLY A 242 14.86 29.67 23.28
CA GLY A 242 15.54 28.42 23.05
C GLY A 242 16.74 28.15 23.97
N SER A 243 17.06 29.07 24.88
CA SER A 243 18.10 28.88 25.90
C SER A 243 17.60 28.05 27.09
N ASP A 244 18.50 27.66 28.00
CA ASP A 244 18.14 27.00 29.26
C ASP A 244 17.29 25.72 29.10
N ALA A 245 17.68 24.88 28.14
CA ALA A 245 17.01 23.60 27.88
C ALA A 245 17.29 22.58 29.01
N ARG A 246 16.25 21.95 29.55
CA ARG A 246 16.30 21.00 30.68
C ARG A 246 15.38 19.80 30.46
N GLN A 247 15.82 18.62 30.87
CA GLN A 247 15.01 17.40 30.86
C GLN A 247 14.07 17.35 32.06
N LEU A 248 12.83 16.89 31.88
CA LEU A 248 11.82 16.79 32.93
C LEU A 248 11.49 15.34 33.30
N THR A 249 11.50 14.41 32.35
CA THR A 249 11.26 12.97 32.58
C THR A 249 12.41 12.12 32.04
N GLN A 250 12.58 10.90 32.55
CA GLN A 250 13.71 10.01 32.19
C GLN A 250 13.24 8.57 31.85
N HIS A 251 12.09 8.43 31.20
CA HIS A 251 11.50 7.15 30.81
C HIS A 251 12.38 6.43 29.78
N LYS A 252 12.65 5.14 30.01
CA LYS A 252 13.48 4.29 29.15
C LYS A 252 12.71 3.17 28.48
N ASP A 253 11.70 2.63 29.16
CA ASP A 253 10.93 1.51 28.64
C ASP A 253 9.91 1.97 27.58
N TRP A 254 9.35 3.16 27.74
CA TRP A 254 8.31 3.69 26.87
C TRP A 254 8.64 5.13 26.46
N ASP A 255 8.27 5.48 25.23
CA ASP A 255 8.37 6.84 24.70
C ASP A 255 7.20 7.68 25.23
N VAL A 256 7.49 8.92 25.66
CA VAL A 256 6.45 9.91 25.95
C VAL A 256 5.74 10.30 24.66
N ARG A 257 4.44 10.03 24.58
CA ARG A 257 3.59 10.29 23.40
C ARG A 257 2.42 11.19 23.77
N ASN A 258 1.89 11.91 22.77
CA ASN A 258 0.62 12.64 22.87
C ASN A 258 0.49 13.56 24.11
N ALA A 259 1.57 14.26 24.49
CA ALA A 259 1.57 15.14 25.65
C ALA A 259 0.70 16.40 25.44
N ALA A 260 0.00 16.82 26.50
CA ALA A 260 -0.81 18.02 26.56
C ALA A 260 -0.64 18.73 27.91
N LEU A 261 -0.56 20.06 27.89
CA LEU A 261 -0.34 20.90 29.08
C LEU A 261 -1.61 21.67 29.45
N GLY A 262 -1.96 21.68 30.73
CA GLY A 262 -2.99 22.57 31.31
C GLY A 262 -2.75 22.85 32.79
N ASP A 263 -2.85 24.12 33.17
CA ASP A 263 -2.78 24.61 34.55
C ASP A 263 -1.60 24.06 35.37
N GLY A 264 -0.39 24.15 34.80
CA GLY A 264 0.85 23.72 35.45
C GLY A 264 1.07 22.21 35.50
N ARG A 265 0.25 21.41 34.81
CA ARG A 265 0.41 19.96 34.68
C ARG A 265 0.52 19.54 33.21
N ILE A 266 1.29 18.49 32.96
CA ILE A 266 1.39 17.84 31.65
C ILE A 266 0.82 16.43 31.77
N VAL A 267 -0.23 16.13 31.01
CA VAL A 267 -0.71 14.75 30.83
C VAL A 267 -0.11 14.17 29.55
N TYR A 268 0.27 12.90 29.55
CA TYR A 268 0.86 12.25 28.38
C TYR A 268 0.61 10.75 28.39
N GLN A 269 0.74 10.12 27.21
CA GLN A 269 0.63 8.68 27.03
C GLN A 269 2.01 8.03 27.22
N LEU A 270 2.06 6.94 27.98
CA LEU A 270 3.23 6.11 28.21
C LEU A 270 2.84 4.63 28.05
N GLY A 271 3.17 4.02 26.90
CA GLY A 271 2.61 2.72 26.53
C GLY A 271 1.09 2.78 26.32
N ALA A 272 0.33 1.99 27.07
CA ALA A 272 -1.14 2.02 27.08
C ALA A 272 -1.73 2.91 28.19
N ASP A 273 -0.87 3.50 29.05
CA ASP A 273 -1.26 4.25 30.23
C ASP A 273 -1.15 5.76 30.02
N LEU A 274 -1.81 6.52 30.91
CA LEU A 274 -1.64 7.97 31.02
C LEU A 274 -0.86 8.32 32.28
N HIS A 275 -0.01 9.32 32.17
CA HIS A 275 0.76 9.89 33.27
C HIS A 275 0.49 11.39 33.39
N VAL A 276 0.62 11.93 34.60
CA VAL A 276 0.52 13.36 34.90
C VAL A 276 1.80 13.82 35.59
N LEU A 277 2.47 14.80 35.01
CA LEU A 277 3.59 15.53 35.60
C LEU A 277 3.11 16.88 36.15
N ASP A 278 3.29 17.11 37.46
CA ASP A 278 3.14 18.42 38.08
C ASP A 278 4.43 19.23 37.94
N LEU A 279 4.36 20.38 37.28
CA LEU A 279 5.53 21.24 37.02
C LEU A 279 6.00 22.01 38.25
N ALA A 280 5.15 22.24 39.26
CA ALA A 280 5.54 22.93 40.48
C ALA A 280 6.37 22.03 41.40
N GLY A 281 5.94 20.77 41.55
CA GLY A 281 6.60 19.77 42.41
C GLY A 281 7.58 18.85 41.70
N GLY A 282 7.53 18.76 40.35
CA GLY A 282 8.29 17.79 39.56
C GLY A 282 7.81 16.34 39.72
N LYS A 283 6.58 16.14 40.21
CA LYS A 283 6.03 14.83 40.53
C LYS A 283 5.39 14.20 39.29
N ASP A 284 5.88 13.04 38.87
CA ASP A 284 5.40 12.28 37.71
C ASP A 284 4.73 10.98 38.19
N GLU A 285 3.44 10.81 37.91
CA GLU A 285 2.66 9.65 38.36
C GLU A 285 1.73 9.11 37.27
N GLN A 286 1.57 7.79 37.26
CA GLN A 286 0.55 7.13 36.46
C GLN A 286 -0.85 7.52 36.97
N LEU A 287 -1.75 7.85 36.05
CA LEU A 287 -3.13 8.18 36.34
C LEU A 287 -3.94 6.88 36.45
N ALA A 288 -4.43 6.57 37.66
CA ALA A 288 -5.27 5.38 37.88
C ALA A 288 -6.70 5.64 37.39
N ILE A 289 -7.08 5.10 36.24
CA ILE A 289 -8.38 5.34 35.60
C ILE A 289 -9.28 4.11 35.75
N ASN A 290 -10.52 4.34 36.22
CA ASN A 290 -11.55 3.32 36.27
C ASN A 290 -12.48 3.47 35.06
N LEU A 291 -12.13 2.80 33.95
CA LEU A 291 -12.98 2.76 32.75
C LEU A 291 -14.07 1.69 32.93
N VAL A 292 -15.34 2.10 32.84
CA VAL A 292 -16.51 1.21 32.90
C VAL A 292 -17.32 1.41 31.64
N SER A 293 -17.38 0.36 30.82
CA SER A 293 -18.01 0.34 29.50
C SER A 293 -18.67 -1.03 29.27
N ASP A 294 -19.50 -1.10 28.24
CA ASP A 294 -20.07 -2.32 27.72
C ASP A 294 -19.18 -3.00 26.64
N PHE A 295 -18.02 -2.40 26.32
CA PHE A 295 -16.95 -2.87 25.43
C PHE A 295 -17.46 -3.41 24.09
N ASP A 296 -18.31 -2.64 23.42
CA ASP A 296 -19.05 -3.03 22.23
C ASP A 296 -18.16 -3.61 21.11
N GLN A 297 -16.99 -3.03 20.87
CA GLN A 297 -16.04 -3.45 19.85
C GLN A 297 -15.27 -4.73 20.17
N GLN A 298 -15.21 -5.12 21.44
CA GLN A 298 -14.64 -6.41 21.86
C GLN A 298 -15.65 -7.57 21.74
N ARG A 299 -16.94 -7.25 21.54
CA ARG A 299 -17.98 -8.28 21.44
C ARG A 299 -17.76 -9.16 20.24
N THR A 300 -18.07 -10.43 20.44
CA THR A 300 -18.22 -11.38 19.36
C THR A 300 -19.17 -10.82 18.29
N ARG A 301 -18.72 -10.78 17.04
CA ARG A 301 -19.43 -10.14 15.92
C ARG A 301 -19.50 -11.03 14.69
N GLN A 302 -20.50 -10.81 13.85
CA GLN A 302 -20.59 -11.46 12.54
C GLN A 302 -19.78 -10.69 11.50
N ILE A 303 -18.85 -11.37 10.84
CA ILE A 303 -18.20 -10.87 9.63
C ILE A 303 -19.13 -11.17 8.46
N ARG A 304 -19.75 -10.12 7.90
CA ARG A 304 -20.76 -10.24 6.84
C ARG A 304 -20.18 -10.19 5.42
N SER A 305 -18.98 -9.63 5.26
CA SER A 305 -18.28 -9.55 3.98
C SER A 305 -16.89 -10.21 4.04
N PRO A 306 -16.77 -11.51 4.35
CA PRO A 306 -15.46 -12.18 4.41
C PRO A 306 -14.60 -11.98 3.16
N LEU A 307 -15.24 -11.97 1.98
CA LEU A 307 -14.56 -11.95 0.69
C LEU A 307 -13.78 -10.64 0.43
N ASP A 308 -14.05 -9.57 1.18
CA ASP A 308 -13.23 -8.36 1.12
C ASP A 308 -11.77 -8.64 1.54
N SER A 309 -11.55 -9.70 2.33
CA SER A 309 -10.25 -10.20 2.77
C SER A 309 -9.94 -11.59 2.20
N LEU A 310 -10.42 -11.89 0.98
CA LEU A 310 -10.14 -13.15 0.28
C LEU A 310 -8.67 -13.23 -0.13
N THR A 311 -8.00 -14.32 0.28
CA THR A 311 -6.58 -14.55 0.01
C THR A 311 -6.31 -15.80 -0.82
N ASN A 312 -7.23 -16.78 -0.85
CA ASN A 312 -7.05 -18.00 -1.63
C ASN A 312 -8.39 -18.59 -2.10
N VAL A 313 -8.40 -19.17 -3.29
CA VAL A 313 -9.47 -20.01 -3.83
C VAL A 313 -8.86 -21.19 -4.58
N GLN A 314 -9.38 -22.39 -4.38
CA GLN A 314 -8.98 -23.58 -5.14
C GLN A 314 -10.21 -24.46 -5.44
N ILE A 315 -10.29 -25.05 -6.63
CA ILE A 315 -11.34 -25.99 -7.00
C ILE A 315 -11.08 -27.39 -6.42
N ALA A 316 -12.15 -28.13 -6.11
CA ALA A 316 -12.08 -29.55 -5.77
C ALA A 316 -11.64 -30.40 -6.96
N GLY A 317 -11.12 -31.59 -6.68
CA GLY A 317 -10.57 -32.49 -7.68
C GLY A 317 -11.61 -33.10 -8.62
N LYS A 318 -12.84 -33.35 -8.13
CA LYS A 318 -13.91 -34.03 -8.89
C LYS A 318 -15.29 -33.42 -8.75
N GLN A 319 -15.49 -32.55 -7.76
CA GLN A 319 -16.79 -31.98 -7.44
C GLN A 319 -16.85 -30.52 -7.90
N GLU A 320 -18.05 -30.03 -8.23
CA GLU A 320 -18.32 -28.61 -8.49
C GLU A 320 -18.29 -27.77 -7.19
N ARG A 321 -17.14 -27.79 -6.52
CA ARG A 321 -16.90 -27.12 -5.24
C ARG A 321 -15.57 -26.40 -5.27
N ILE A 322 -15.49 -25.35 -4.47
CA ILE A 322 -14.25 -24.61 -4.20
C ILE A 322 -14.01 -24.54 -2.69
N VAL A 323 -12.74 -24.43 -2.31
CA VAL A 323 -12.33 -24.03 -0.97
C VAL A 323 -11.86 -22.58 -1.02
N LEU A 324 -12.34 -21.80 -0.06
CA LEU A 324 -12.08 -20.37 0.08
C LEU A 324 -11.29 -20.13 1.35
N THR A 325 -10.26 -19.28 1.29
CA THR A 325 -9.63 -18.73 2.50
C THR A 325 -9.80 -17.23 2.53
N ALA A 326 -10.50 -16.72 3.54
CA ALA A 326 -10.71 -15.30 3.74
C ALA A 326 -10.69 -14.96 5.23
N ARG A 327 -10.02 -13.87 5.59
CA ARG A 327 -9.88 -13.40 6.98
C ARG A 327 -9.49 -14.50 7.99
N GLY A 328 -8.58 -15.39 7.58
CA GLY A 328 -8.10 -16.48 8.43
C GLY A 328 -9.08 -17.63 8.66
N ARG A 329 -10.21 -17.66 7.94
CA ARG A 329 -11.19 -18.73 7.96
C ARG A 329 -11.23 -19.46 6.62
N VAL A 330 -11.71 -20.70 6.67
CA VAL A 330 -11.77 -21.60 5.52
C VAL A 330 -13.18 -22.13 5.37
N SER A 331 -13.74 -22.00 4.17
CA SER A 331 -15.08 -22.51 3.84
C SER A 331 -15.05 -23.25 2.51
N VAL A 332 -15.79 -24.34 2.41
CA VAL A 332 -16.08 -25.05 1.16
C VAL A 332 -17.46 -24.62 0.67
N ALA A 333 -17.51 -24.16 -0.57
CA ALA A 333 -18.71 -23.68 -1.24
C ALA A 333 -18.91 -24.42 -2.58
N GLY A 334 -20.14 -24.46 -3.07
CA GLY A 334 -20.47 -25.16 -4.31
C GLY A 334 -21.68 -24.58 -5.04
N THR A 335 -22.16 -25.29 -6.05
CA THR A 335 -23.27 -24.89 -6.93
C THR A 335 -24.64 -25.32 -6.38
N GLY A 336 -25.71 -24.66 -6.84
CA GLY A 336 -27.10 -25.08 -6.59
C GLY A 336 -27.49 -25.19 -5.11
N ALA A 337 -28.10 -26.33 -4.73
CA ALA A 337 -28.61 -26.60 -3.38
C ALA A 337 -27.54 -27.16 -2.42
N GLN A 338 -26.26 -27.20 -2.82
CA GLN A 338 -25.20 -27.69 -1.96
C GLN A 338 -25.03 -26.80 -0.73
N ARG A 339 -24.95 -27.43 0.46
CA ARG A 339 -24.66 -26.70 1.70
C ARG A 339 -23.23 -26.15 1.68
N ARG A 340 -23.04 -24.96 2.23
CA ARG A 340 -21.73 -24.45 2.65
C ARG A 340 -21.18 -25.28 3.81
N VAL A 341 -19.88 -25.50 3.83
CA VAL A 341 -19.18 -26.17 4.92
C VAL A 341 -18.13 -25.23 5.49
N GLU A 342 -18.24 -24.90 6.77
CA GLU A 342 -17.19 -24.18 7.49
C GLU A 342 -16.18 -25.17 8.06
N ILE A 343 -14.89 -24.92 7.82
CA ILE A 343 -13.83 -25.70 8.45
C ILE A 343 -13.56 -25.10 9.83
N ALA A 344 -13.60 -25.94 10.86
CA ALA A 344 -13.40 -25.55 12.26
C ALA A 344 -11.92 -25.22 12.56
N ILE A 345 -11.45 -24.08 12.05
CA ILE A 345 -10.15 -23.51 12.41
C ILE A 345 -10.18 -23.14 13.90
N PRO A 346 -9.13 -23.49 14.68
CA PRO A 346 -9.06 -23.12 16.09
C PRO A 346 -9.32 -21.62 16.33
N GLU A 347 -10.07 -21.30 17.38
CA GLU A 347 -10.35 -19.91 17.75
C GLU A 347 -9.03 -19.18 18.09
N GLY A 348 -8.90 -17.92 17.66
CA GLY A 348 -7.64 -17.17 17.81
C GLY A 348 -6.50 -17.62 16.90
N ALA A 349 -6.71 -18.56 15.98
CA ALA A 349 -5.76 -18.89 14.91
C ALA A 349 -6.22 -18.34 13.56
N ARG A 350 -5.26 -18.20 12.64
CA ARG A 350 -5.44 -17.81 11.25
C ARG A 350 -5.02 -18.94 10.33
N ALA A 351 -5.93 -19.33 9.43
CA ALA A 351 -5.63 -20.20 8.31
C ALA A 351 -5.18 -19.41 7.06
N ARG A 352 -4.32 -20.03 6.25
CA ARG A 352 -3.86 -19.58 4.94
C ARG A 352 -3.81 -20.77 3.98
N GLN A 353 -3.93 -20.48 2.69
CA GLN A 353 -3.73 -21.45 1.61
C GLN A 353 -4.42 -22.80 1.83
N ALA A 354 -5.75 -22.77 1.96
CA ALA A 354 -6.50 -24.01 2.03
C ALA A 354 -6.59 -24.69 0.66
N VAL A 355 -6.29 -25.99 0.60
CA VAL A 355 -6.37 -26.83 -0.60
C VAL A 355 -7.05 -28.17 -0.30
N PHE A 356 -7.76 -28.76 -1.25
CA PHE A 356 -8.34 -30.09 -1.14
C PHE A 356 -7.27 -31.20 -1.17
N SER A 357 -7.57 -32.33 -0.52
CA SER A 357 -6.88 -33.60 -0.79
C SER A 357 -7.27 -34.15 -2.16
N HIS A 358 -6.45 -35.03 -2.71
CA HIS A 358 -6.66 -35.67 -4.01
C HIS A 358 -8.03 -36.38 -4.20
N ASP A 359 -8.69 -36.75 -3.10
CA ASP A 359 -9.97 -37.46 -3.06
C ASP A 359 -11.13 -36.59 -2.55
N ASP A 360 -10.92 -35.29 -2.39
CA ASP A 360 -11.87 -34.28 -1.90
C ASP A 360 -12.40 -34.53 -0.47
N LYS A 361 -11.82 -35.46 0.28
CA LYS A 361 -12.29 -35.79 1.65
C LYS A 361 -11.68 -34.92 2.73
N PHE A 362 -10.53 -34.31 2.47
CA PHE A 362 -9.82 -33.48 3.43
C PHE A 362 -9.45 -32.12 2.84
N ILE A 363 -9.22 -31.16 3.74
CA ILE A 363 -8.64 -29.86 3.44
C ILE A 363 -7.30 -29.75 4.16
N TYR A 364 -6.25 -29.41 3.44
CA TYR A 364 -4.97 -28.99 4.02
C TYR A 364 -4.92 -27.47 4.10
N ALA A 365 -4.43 -26.91 5.20
CA ALA A 365 -4.26 -25.47 5.36
C ALA A 365 -3.04 -25.15 6.24
N ILE A 366 -2.45 -23.97 6.05
CA ILE A 366 -1.40 -23.45 6.92
C ILE A 366 -2.09 -22.70 8.08
N VAL A 367 -1.91 -23.14 9.32
CA VAL A 367 -2.58 -22.62 10.51
C VAL A 367 -1.55 -22.31 11.59
N ASP A 368 -1.72 -21.18 12.28
CA ASP A 368 -0.76 -20.64 13.26
C ASP A 368 -1.11 -20.88 14.74
N SER A 369 -1.96 -21.87 15.02
CA SER A 369 -2.43 -22.19 16.38
C SER A 369 -1.33 -22.69 17.33
N SER A 370 -0.19 -23.15 16.82
CA SER A 370 0.99 -23.53 17.62
C SER A 370 1.92 -22.35 17.95
N GLY A 371 1.66 -21.17 17.39
CA GLY A 371 2.54 -20.00 17.41
C GLY A 371 3.38 -19.83 16.14
N GLU A 372 3.52 -20.87 15.32
CA GLU A 372 4.25 -20.86 14.04
C GLU A 372 3.35 -21.32 12.89
N ASN A 373 3.75 -21.07 11.63
CA ASN A 373 3.00 -21.53 10.47
C ASN A 373 3.18 -23.03 10.23
N GLU A 374 2.19 -23.82 10.64
CA GLU A 374 2.18 -25.28 10.51
C GLU A 374 1.10 -25.76 9.56
N ILE A 375 1.30 -26.94 8.97
CA ILE A 375 0.34 -27.56 8.06
C ILE A 375 -0.62 -28.42 8.86
N TRP A 376 -1.92 -28.24 8.61
CA TRP A 376 -3.01 -28.95 9.27
C TRP A 376 -3.90 -29.64 8.23
N LYS A 377 -4.54 -30.74 8.64
CA LYS A 377 -5.52 -31.50 7.87
C LYS A 377 -6.88 -31.46 8.56
N PHE A 378 -7.93 -31.12 7.83
CA PHE A 378 -9.32 -31.08 8.31
C PHE A 378 -10.21 -31.96 7.44
N ALA A 379 -11.32 -32.48 7.96
CA ALA A 379 -12.31 -33.15 7.12
C ALA A 379 -13.05 -32.11 6.26
N ALA A 380 -13.18 -32.36 4.96
CA ALA A 380 -13.82 -31.43 4.02
C ALA A 380 -15.34 -31.29 4.22
N ASP A 381 -15.95 -32.19 5.00
CA ASP A 381 -17.35 -32.12 5.40
C ASP A 381 -17.60 -31.26 6.66
N GLY A 382 -16.53 -30.73 7.26
CA GLY A 382 -16.53 -29.87 8.44
C GLY A 382 -16.52 -30.63 9.76
N SER A 383 -16.42 -31.96 9.74
CA SER A 383 -16.38 -32.78 10.96
C SER A 383 -15.00 -32.77 11.64
N GLY A 384 -15.00 -32.97 12.97
CA GLY A 384 -13.77 -33.04 13.76
C GLY A 384 -13.13 -31.68 14.05
N LYS A 385 -11.90 -31.71 14.59
CA LYS A 385 -11.14 -30.51 15.04
C LYS A 385 -9.85 -30.26 14.25
N GLY A 386 -9.60 -31.07 13.22
CA GLY A 386 -8.35 -31.08 12.47
C GLY A 386 -7.20 -31.80 13.16
N GLU A 387 -6.15 -32.08 12.38
CA GLU A 387 -4.92 -32.76 12.79
C GLU A 387 -3.72 -31.95 12.31
N GLN A 388 -2.84 -31.54 13.23
CA GLN A 388 -1.56 -30.92 12.91
C GLN A 388 -0.61 -31.96 12.30
N LEU A 389 -0.05 -31.66 11.13
CA LEU A 389 0.85 -32.55 10.40
C LEU A 389 2.34 -32.20 10.58
N THR A 390 2.67 -30.91 10.74
CA THR A 390 4.05 -30.43 10.91
C THR A 390 4.27 -29.74 12.26
N LYS A 391 5.51 -29.68 12.74
CA LYS A 391 5.91 -29.04 14.02
C LYS A 391 7.25 -28.29 13.90
N ASP A 392 7.67 -28.02 12.67
CA ASP A 392 8.99 -27.50 12.30
C ASP A 392 8.91 -26.10 11.67
N GLY A 393 7.77 -25.40 11.84
CA GLY A 393 7.60 -24.02 11.43
C GLY A 393 8.64 -23.11 12.12
N ASN A 394 9.46 -22.44 11.31
CA ASN A 394 10.43 -21.46 11.76
C ASN A 394 10.57 -20.27 10.80
N ASN A 395 9.63 -20.17 9.86
CA ASN A 395 9.57 -19.16 8.83
C ASN A 395 8.16 -19.13 8.21
N HIS A 396 7.84 -18.07 7.48
CA HIS A 396 6.57 -17.93 6.78
C HIS A 396 6.45 -18.94 5.63
N ARG A 397 5.39 -19.76 5.65
CA ARG A 397 5.06 -20.72 4.58
C ARG A 397 4.08 -20.11 3.58
N TRP A 398 4.28 -20.35 2.29
CA TRP A 398 3.60 -19.62 1.22
C TRP A 398 2.47 -20.35 0.51
N GLN A 399 2.68 -21.61 0.10
CA GLN A 399 1.77 -22.37 -0.77
C GLN A 399 1.78 -23.86 -0.43
N LEU A 400 0.72 -24.59 -0.83
CA LEU A 400 0.55 -26.04 -0.65
C LEU A 400 0.24 -26.73 -1.99
N TYR A 401 0.93 -27.84 -2.28
CA TYR A 401 0.85 -28.57 -3.56
C TYR A 401 0.61 -30.08 -3.34
N PRO A 402 -0.65 -30.54 -3.22
CA PRO A 402 -0.96 -31.94 -3.00
C PRO A 402 -0.63 -32.80 -4.23
N SER A 403 -0.07 -34.00 -4.03
CA SER A 403 0.18 -34.94 -5.11
C SER A 403 -1.10 -35.64 -5.59
N PRO A 404 -1.21 -35.99 -6.89
CA PRO A 404 -2.37 -36.70 -7.44
C PRO A 404 -2.72 -38.03 -6.76
N ASP A 405 -1.73 -38.74 -6.22
CA ASP A 405 -1.92 -40.01 -5.51
C ASP A 405 -2.27 -39.85 -4.02
N GLY A 406 -2.22 -38.61 -3.50
CA GLY A 406 -2.51 -38.31 -2.10
C GLY A 406 -1.41 -38.69 -1.10
N ARG A 407 -0.22 -39.12 -1.55
CA ARG A 407 0.88 -39.50 -0.66
C ARG A 407 1.70 -38.32 -0.18
N TRP A 408 1.84 -37.28 -0.98
CA TRP A 408 2.77 -36.17 -0.74
C TRP A 408 2.08 -34.82 -0.72
N LEU A 409 2.64 -33.89 0.05
CA LEU A 409 2.25 -32.48 0.05
C LEU A 409 3.49 -31.60 -0.06
N GLY A 410 3.66 -30.93 -1.20
CA GLY A 410 4.71 -29.94 -1.40
C GLY A 410 4.36 -28.62 -0.71
N HIS A 411 5.34 -27.89 -0.19
CA HIS A 411 5.14 -26.53 0.32
C HIS A 411 6.41 -25.67 0.26
N THR A 412 6.22 -24.35 0.30
CA THR A 412 7.29 -23.35 0.12
C THR A 412 7.37 -22.40 1.31
N ASP A 413 8.53 -21.76 1.50
CA ASP A 413 8.71 -20.77 2.57
C ASP A 413 9.52 -19.52 2.16
N LYS A 414 9.52 -18.51 3.04
CA LYS A 414 10.22 -17.21 2.88
C LYS A 414 11.75 -17.30 2.97
N LYS A 415 12.34 -18.50 2.98
CA LYS A 415 13.78 -18.70 2.76
C LYS A 415 14.07 -19.16 1.34
N GLY A 416 13.02 -19.33 0.52
CA GLY A 416 13.11 -19.88 -0.83
C GLY A 416 13.52 -21.35 -0.81
N ARG A 417 12.85 -22.12 0.05
CA ARG A 417 12.97 -23.58 0.12
C ARG A 417 11.70 -24.23 -0.38
N PHE A 418 11.84 -25.35 -1.08
CA PHE A 418 10.75 -26.25 -1.42
C PHE A 418 10.88 -27.55 -0.60
N TRP A 419 9.79 -27.88 0.06
CA TRP A 419 9.70 -28.98 1.00
C TRP A 419 8.69 -30.01 0.53
N LEU A 420 8.90 -31.25 0.95
CA LEU A 420 8.02 -32.38 0.69
C LEU A 420 7.63 -33.06 1.99
N LEU A 421 6.34 -33.03 2.30
CA LEU A 421 5.74 -33.74 3.42
C LEU A 421 5.17 -35.09 2.96
N ASP A 422 5.66 -36.17 3.55
CA ASP A 422 5.05 -37.50 3.45
C ASP A 422 3.81 -37.55 4.35
N LEU A 423 2.62 -37.69 3.77
CA LEU A 423 1.37 -37.67 4.53
C LEU A 423 1.13 -38.96 5.34
N ALA A 424 1.81 -40.06 5.02
CA ALA A 424 1.72 -41.32 5.75
C ALA A 424 2.64 -41.32 6.97
N THR A 425 3.88 -40.85 6.81
CA THR A 425 4.89 -40.87 7.90
C THR A 425 5.02 -39.55 8.66
N LYS A 426 4.50 -38.45 8.10
CA LYS A 426 4.66 -37.06 8.56
C LYS A 426 6.11 -36.55 8.51
N ALA A 427 6.99 -37.23 7.78
CA ALA A 427 8.33 -36.73 7.53
C ALA A 427 8.29 -35.53 6.58
N ASN A 428 8.82 -34.38 7.01
CA ASN A 428 8.90 -33.16 6.21
C ASN A 428 10.37 -32.93 5.81
N THR A 429 10.66 -32.90 4.51
CA THR A 429 12.05 -32.86 3.99
C THR A 429 12.23 -31.70 3.01
N VAL A 430 13.30 -30.92 3.15
CA VAL A 430 13.71 -29.96 2.11
C VAL A 430 14.24 -30.75 0.92
N ILE A 431 13.64 -30.57 -0.25
CA ILE A 431 14.12 -31.21 -1.49
C ILE A 431 14.82 -30.23 -2.43
N ASP A 432 14.66 -28.93 -2.17
CA ASP A 432 15.34 -27.85 -2.90
C ASP A 432 15.48 -26.61 -2.02
N ASP A 433 16.64 -25.96 -2.05
CA ASP A 433 16.94 -24.71 -1.34
C ASP A 433 17.63 -23.74 -2.29
N ALA A 434 16.88 -22.74 -2.76
CA ALA A 434 17.34 -21.75 -3.72
C ALA A 434 17.69 -20.40 -3.06
N GLY A 435 17.64 -20.31 -1.73
CA GLY A 435 17.80 -19.05 -1.02
C GLY A 435 16.86 -17.96 -1.56
N LYS A 436 17.36 -16.73 -1.69
CA LYS A 436 16.54 -15.62 -2.20
C LYS A 436 16.02 -15.83 -3.64
N SER A 437 16.68 -16.64 -4.47
CA SER A 437 16.18 -16.98 -5.81
C SER A 437 14.93 -17.87 -5.78
N GLY A 438 14.58 -18.47 -4.64
CA GLY A 438 13.30 -19.15 -4.47
C GLY A 438 12.14 -18.24 -4.07
N LEU A 439 12.41 -16.97 -3.74
CA LEU A 439 11.40 -16.04 -3.20
C LEU A 439 10.53 -15.46 -4.32
N GLY A 440 9.25 -15.84 -4.34
CA GLY A 440 8.31 -15.40 -5.38
C GLY A 440 8.47 -16.12 -6.72
N GLU A 441 9.30 -17.16 -6.79
CA GLU A 441 9.50 -17.97 -8.00
C GLU A 441 8.90 -19.39 -7.88
N TYR A 442 8.83 -19.97 -6.67
CA TYR A 442 8.11 -21.23 -6.43
C TYR A 442 6.58 -21.09 -6.36
N ASP A 443 6.00 -20.16 -7.10
CA ASP A 443 4.55 -20.05 -7.20
C ASP A 443 3.98 -21.11 -8.16
N GLU A 444 4.84 -21.74 -8.97
CA GLU A 444 4.44 -22.62 -10.07
C GLU A 444 5.09 -24.01 -9.94
N ILE A 445 4.35 -24.96 -9.38
CA ILE A 445 4.74 -26.36 -9.19
C ILE A 445 3.72 -27.26 -9.87
N ALA A 446 4.18 -28.28 -10.59
CA ALA A 446 3.29 -29.26 -11.22
C ALA A 446 3.73 -30.70 -10.95
N TRP A 447 2.77 -31.54 -10.56
CA TRP A 447 2.97 -32.97 -10.39
C TRP A 447 2.74 -33.72 -11.71
N SER A 448 3.55 -34.74 -11.97
CA SER A 448 3.19 -35.76 -12.96
C SER A 448 1.97 -36.55 -12.48
N ALA A 449 1.16 -37.08 -13.41
CA ALA A 449 -0.09 -37.78 -13.08
C ALA A 449 0.12 -39.02 -12.18
N ASP A 450 1.30 -39.65 -12.28
CA ASP A 450 1.70 -40.79 -11.46
C ASP A 450 2.37 -40.41 -10.12
N SER A 451 2.46 -39.11 -9.81
CA SER A 451 3.08 -38.55 -8.59
C SER A 451 4.56 -38.88 -8.40
N LYS A 452 5.27 -39.33 -9.46
CA LYS A 452 6.69 -39.70 -9.38
C LYS A 452 7.65 -38.55 -9.70
N ASN A 453 7.16 -37.52 -10.38
CA ASN A 453 7.96 -36.39 -10.82
C ASN A 453 7.27 -35.06 -10.49
N LEU A 454 8.09 -34.06 -10.21
CA LEU A 454 7.70 -32.69 -9.92
C LEU A 454 8.41 -31.76 -10.90
N ALA A 455 7.66 -30.88 -11.54
CA ALA A 455 8.23 -29.71 -12.22
C ALA A 455 8.18 -28.52 -11.25
N LEU A 456 9.34 -27.90 -11.03
CA LEU A 456 9.50 -26.68 -10.24
C LEU A 456 10.04 -25.54 -11.10
N VAL A 457 9.70 -24.30 -10.75
CA VAL A 457 10.13 -23.11 -11.47
C VAL A 457 10.96 -22.23 -10.54
N ARG A 458 12.18 -21.88 -10.97
CA ARG A 458 13.05 -20.86 -10.36
C ARG A 458 14.31 -20.64 -11.19
N ALA A 459 15.06 -19.58 -10.91
CA ALA A 459 16.42 -19.42 -11.41
C ALA A 459 17.34 -20.52 -10.86
N ALA A 460 18.14 -21.13 -11.73
CA ALA A 460 19.20 -22.07 -11.35
C ALA A 460 20.61 -21.55 -11.65
N SER A 461 20.72 -20.35 -12.22
CA SER A 461 21.98 -19.66 -12.50
C SER A 461 21.96 -18.23 -11.95
N THR A 462 23.12 -17.57 -12.01
CA THR A 462 23.29 -16.16 -11.58
C THR A 462 22.55 -15.16 -12.47
N GLU A 463 22.09 -15.58 -13.64
CA GLU A 463 21.36 -14.74 -14.60
C GLU A 463 19.92 -14.41 -14.15
N GLN A 464 19.44 -15.01 -13.04
CA GLN A 464 18.12 -14.77 -12.42
C GLN A 464 16.94 -14.87 -13.40
N ARG A 465 16.96 -15.86 -14.30
CA ARG A 465 15.83 -16.17 -15.21
C ARG A 465 15.19 -17.48 -14.80
N ASN A 466 13.87 -17.50 -14.71
CA ASN A 466 13.13 -18.72 -14.34
C ASN A 466 13.40 -19.86 -15.31
N GLN A 467 13.76 -21.01 -14.76
CA GLN A 467 13.96 -22.26 -15.46
C GLN A 467 13.05 -23.33 -14.85
N ILE A 468 12.72 -24.34 -15.64
CA ILE A 468 11.96 -25.51 -15.19
C ILE A 468 12.95 -26.60 -14.76
N GLY A 469 12.86 -26.99 -13.49
CA GLY A 469 13.55 -28.14 -12.92
C GLY A 469 12.61 -29.34 -12.79
N LEU A 470 13.08 -30.54 -13.11
CA LEU A 470 12.37 -31.78 -12.87
C LEU A 470 13.00 -32.54 -11.70
N TYR A 471 12.25 -32.70 -10.62
CA TYR A 471 12.62 -33.51 -9.47
C TYR A 471 11.95 -34.88 -9.54
N SER A 472 12.74 -35.95 -9.36
CA SER A 472 12.25 -37.33 -9.28
C SER A 472 12.15 -37.77 -7.83
N ILE A 473 10.97 -38.25 -7.41
CA ILE A 473 10.73 -38.73 -6.05
C ILE A 473 11.58 -39.98 -5.74
N ASP A 474 11.67 -40.91 -6.70
CA ASP A 474 12.37 -42.19 -6.51
C ASP A 474 13.89 -42.00 -6.41
N SER A 475 14.48 -41.19 -7.30
CA SER A 475 15.93 -40.98 -7.35
C SER A 475 16.43 -39.81 -6.51
N LYS A 476 15.53 -38.92 -6.08
CA LYS A 476 15.80 -37.67 -5.36
C LYS A 476 16.71 -36.70 -6.11
N GLN A 477 16.74 -36.80 -7.44
CA GLN A 477 17.53 -35.92 -8.30
C GLN A 477 16.68 -34.79 -8.87
N LEU A 478 17.23 -33.57 -8.87
CA LEU A 478 16.70 -32.39 -9.54
C LEU A 478 17.54 -32.08 -10.78
N ALA A 479 16.92 -32.03 -11.95
CA ALA A 479 17.59 -31.65 -13.20
C ALA A 479 16.84 -30.51 -13.90
N PHE A 480 17.54 -29.43 -14.24
CA PHE A 480 16.97 -28.32 -15.02
C PHE A 480 16.87 -28.68 -16.50
N VAL A 481 15.65 -28.61 -17.03
CA VAL A 481 15.32 -29.06 -18.40
C VAL A 481 15.11 -27.91 -19.38
N THR A 482 15.15 -26.67 -18.89
CA THR A 482 15.23 -25.45 -19.72
C THR A 482 16.50 -24.69 -19.40
N SER A 483 17.09 -24.04 -20.40
CA SER A 483 18.25 -23.17 -20.19
C SER A 483 17.85 -21.82 -19.59
N ASP A 484 18.85 -21.11 -19.07
CA ASP A 484 18.76 -19.74 -18.59
C ASP A 484 18.84 -18.69 -19.73
N ARG A 485 18.66 -19.09 -20.99
CA ARG A 485 18.54 -18.13 -22.10
C ARG A 485 17.16 -17.49 -22.19
N TYR A 486 16.14 -18.18 -21.67
CA TYR A 486 14.74 -17.76 -21.77
C TYR A 486 14.00 -18.04 -20.47
N THR A 487 13.22 -17.08 -20.00
CA THR A 487 12.31 -17.28 -18.87
C THR A 487 11.27 -18.34 -19.25
N SER A 488 11.19 -19.42 -18.47
CA SER A 488 10.24 -20.52 -18.64
C SER A 488 9.43 -20.72 -17.37
N ARG A 489 8.10 -20.85 -17.50
CA ARG A 489 7.15 -20.94 -16.38
C ARG A 489 5.92 -21.76 -16.75
N SER A 490 5.01 -21.94 -15.80
CA SER A 490 3.73 -22.65 -15.91
C SER A 490 3.85 -24.05 -16.51
N PRO A 491 4.71 -24.93 -15.96
CA PRO A 491 4.81 -26.29 -16.43
C PRO A 491 3.51 -27.07 -16.18
N VAL A 492 3.13 -27.93 -17.13
CA VAL A 492 2.02 -28.89 -16.96
C VAL A 492 2.33 -30.20 -17.67
N PHE A 493 2.18 -31.31 -16.95
CA PHE A 493 2.35 -32.65 -17.50
C PHE A 493 1.10 -33.09 -18.26
N SER A 494 1.29 -33.68 -19.44
CA SER A 494 0.22 -34.39 -20.12
C SER A 494 -0.22 -35.60 -19.29
N PRO A 495 -1.53 -35.93 -19.29
CA PRO A 495 -2.05 -37.00 -18.43
C PRO A 495 -1.51 -38.39 -18.82
N ASP A 496 -1.10 -38.56 -20.08
CA ASP A 496 -0.45 -39.77 -20.58
C ASP A 496 1.04 -39.88 -20.21
N GLY A 497 1.63 -38.86 -19.58
CA GLY A 497 3.04 -38.83 -19.18
C GLY A 497 4.04 -38.68 -20.33
N LYS A 498 3.59 -38.29 -21.52
CA LYS A 498 4.42 -38.15 -22.72
C LYS A 498 5.03 -36.78 -22.93
N TRP A 499 4.40 -35.74 -22.40
CA TRP A 499 4.75 -34.35 -22.67
C TRP A 499 4.79 -33.51 -21.39
N LEU A 500 5.68 -32.53 -21.38
CA LEU A 500 5.65 -31.41 -20.46
C LEU A 500 5.42 -30.13 -21.28
N TYR A 501 4.23 -29.53 -21.17
CA TYR A 501 3.93 -28.24 -21.76
C TYR A 501 4.29 -27.12 -20.81
N PHE A 502 4.68 -25.96 -21.33
CA PHE A 502 5.03 -24.80 -20.51
C PHE A 502 5.01 -23.50 -21.33
N LEU A 503 5.04 -22.37 -20.63
CA LEU A 503 5.17 -21.04 -21.21
C LEU A 503 6.63 -20.62 -21.24
N SER A 504 7.10 -20.02 -22.33
CA SER A 504 8.47 -19.51 -22.41
C SER A 504 8.56 -18.20 -23.19
N ALA A 505 9.33 -17.24 -22.66
CA ALA A 505 9.54 -15.94 -23.28
C ALA A 505 10.67 -16.01 -24.32
N ARG A 506 10.36 -16.49 -25.53
CA ARG A 506 11.35 -16.69 -26.62
C ARG A 506 11.11 -15.82 -27.84
N ASN A 507 9.96 -15.16 -27.93
CA ASN A 507 9.66 -14.25 -29.03
C ASN A 507 10.26 -12.86 -28.75
N PHE A 508 11.30 -12.49 -29.48
CA PHE A 508 11.93 -11.16 -29.40
C PHE A 508 11.60 -10.35 -30.66
N GLN A 509 10.32 -10.04 -30.83
CA GLN A 509 9.87 -9.14 -31.87
C GLN A 509 9.82 -7.70 -31.34
N LEU A 510 10.57 -6.82 -31.99
CA LEU A 510 10.65 -5.42 -31.61
C LEU A 510 9.36 -4.70 -31.99
N ALA A 511 8.66 -4.12 -31.01
CA ALA A 511 7.42 -3.38 -31.23
C ALA A 511 7.67 -1.98 -31.83
N ASN A 512 8.82 -1.37 -31.53
CA ASN A 512 9.27 -0.10 -32.11
C ASN A 512 10.45 -0.32 -33.07
N GLY A 513 10.18 -0.35 -34.38
CA GLY A 513 11.12 -0.88 -35.39
C GLY A 513 12.50 -0.24 -35.53
N SER A 514 12.80 0.87 -34.83
CA SER A 514 14.14 1.50 -34.87
C SER A 514 14.36 2.46 -33.67
N PRO A 515 15.60 2.90 -33.40
CA PRO A 515 15.84 3.97 -32.43
C PRO A 515 15.25 5.33 -32.88
N TRP A 516 14.92 5.47 -34.17
CA TRP A 516 14.36 6.67 -34.77
C TRP A 516 12.86 6.75 -34.48
N GLY A 517 12.51 7.55 -33.48
CA GLY A 517 11.13 7.76 -33.07
C GLY A 517 11.04 8.88 -32.05
N ASP A 518 9.89 9.55 -32.04
CA ASP A 518 9.57 10.50 -31.00
C ASP A 518 9.59 9.81 -29.63
N ARG A 519 10.20 10.47 -28.64
CA ARG A 519 10.22 10.05 -27.23
C ARG A 519 10.63 8.58 -26.98
N ASN A 520 11.57 8.06 -27.77
CA ASN A 520 11.95 6.66 -27.68
C ASN A 520 12.67 6.28 -26.37
N MET A 521 11.94 5.61 -25.48
CA MET A 521 12.43 5.12 -24.19
C MET A 521 13.25 3.82 -24.28
N GLY A 522 13.46 3.26 -25.47
CA GLY A 522 14.26 2.06 -25.71
C GLY A 522 13.50 0.95 -26.43
N PRO A 523 14.18 -0.16 -26.78
CA PRO A 523 13.55 -1.31 -27.42
C PRO A 523 12.41 -1.88 -26.56
N VAL A 524 11.23 -2.05 -27.14
CA VAL A 524 10.07 -2.67 -26.48
C VAL A 524 9.83 -4.03 -27.11
N PHE A 525 9.90 -5.08 -26.30
CA PHE A 525 9.56 -6.45 -26.69
C PHE A 525 8.29 -6.85 -25.97
N ASP A 526 7.17 -6.70 -26.66
CA ASP A 526 5.86 -7.15 -26.19
C ASP A 526 5.55 -8.55 -26.76
N LYS A 527 4.56 -9.24 -26.19
CA LYS A 527 4.08 -10.55 -26.67
C LYS A 527 5.21 -11.57 -26.80
N ARG A 528 6.02 -11.68 -25.76
CA ARG A 528 7.23 -12.52 -25.76
C ARG A 528 6.95 -14.01 -25.58
N THR A 529 5.77 -14.35 -25.07
CA THR A 529 5.48 -15.68 -24.54
C THR A 529 4.81 -16.58 -25.59
N GLY A 530 5.45 -17.71 -25.89
CA GLY A 530 4.86 -18.82 -26.63
C GLY A 530 4.56 -20.01 -25.71
N ILE A 531 3.86 -21.02 -26.24
CA ILE A 531 3.67 -22.32 -25.58
C ILE A 531 4.64 -23.32 -26.20
N TYR A 532 5.37 -24.04 -25.35
CA TYR A 532 6.36 -25.03 -25.76
C TYR A 532 6.07 -26.37 -25.10
N ALA A 533 6.60 -27.45 -25.68
CA ALA A 533 6.46 -28.80 -25.17
C ALA A 533 7.79 -29.56 -25.22
N LEU A 534 8.13 -30.28 -24.15
CA LEU A 534 9.23 -31.26 -24.15
C LEU A 534 8.65 -32.66 -24.29
N ALA A 535 9.17 -33.44 -25.24
CA ALA A 535 8.85 -34.86 -25.35
C ALA A 535 9.60 -35.65 -24.27
N LEU A 536 8.89 -36.22 -23.30
CA LEU A 536 9.49 -36.91 -22.16
C LEU A 536 10.14 -38.25 -22.55
N GLN A 537 9.68 -38.87 -23.64
CA GLN A 537 10.32 -40.02 -24.29
C GLN A 537 10.76 -39.65 -25.71
N ALA A 538 11.73 -40.38 -26.27
CA ALA A 538 12.38 -40.02 -27.55
C ALA A 538 11.52 -40.34 -28.77
N GLU A 539 10.61 -41.30 -28.64
CA GLU A 539 9.74 -41.81 -29.70
C GLU A 539 8.43 -41.02 -29.87
N ASN A 540 8.16 -40.04 -29.01
CA ASN A 540 6.90 -39.32 -29.02
C ASN A 540 6.79 -38.38 -30.24
N ARG A 541 5.76 -38.58 -31.06
CA ARG A 541 5.41 -37.69 -32.18
C ARG A 541 4.71 -36.44 -31.67
N PHE A 542 5.20 -35.25 -32.06
CA PHE A 542 4.61 -33.98 -31.63
C PHE A 542 3.14 -33.83 -32.04
N PRO A 543 2.19 -33.61 -31.11
CA PRO A 543 0.76 -33.67 -31.40
C PRO A 543 0.24 -32.60 -32.38
N PHE A 544 0.95 -31.48 -32.53
CA PHE A 544 0.59 -30.40 -33.44
C PHE A 544 1.21 -30.54 -34.84
N LYS A 545 2.02 -31.58 -35.07
CA LYS A 545 2.60 -31.85 -36.39
C LYS A 545 1.50 -32.41 -37.32
N PRO A 546 1.28 -31.83 -38.52
CA PRO A 546 0.35 -32.36 -39.52
C PRO A 546 0.58 -33.84 -39.80
N ASP A 547 -0.50 -34.58 -40.02
CA ASP A 547 -0.41 -36.00 -40.35
C ASP A 547 0.36 -36.22 -41.66
N ASP A 548 1.18 -37.26 -41.69
CA ASP A 548 2.04 -37.67 -42.80
C ASP A 548 1.99 -39.20 -42.98
N GLU A 549 2.63 -39.74 -44.02
CA GLU A 549 2.65 -41.18 -44.33
C GLU A 549 3.30 -42.05 -43.25
N LEU A 550 3.99 -41.44 -42.28
CA LEU A 550 4.63 -42.09 -41.14
C LEU A 550 3.77 -42.06 -39.87
N SER A 551 2.61 -41.40 -39.92
CA SER A 551 1.70 -41.28 -38.79
C SER A 551 1.00 -42.63 -38.53
N LYS A 552 1.19 -43.22 -37.35
CA LYS A 552 0.64 -44.54 -37.05
C LYS A 552 -0.87 -44.44 -36.76
N PRO A 553 -1.66 -45.51 -37.00
CA PRO A 553 -3.10 -45.54 -36.69
C PRO A 553 -3.52 -45.33 -35.22
N GLY A 554 -2.57 -45.10 -34.30
CA GLY A 554 -2.79 -44.73 -32.90
C GLY A 554 -2.13 -43.41 -32.48
N ASP A 555 -1.46 -42.71 -33.39
CA ASP A 555 -0.86 -41.38 -33.17
C ASP A 555 -1.87 -40.24 -33.42
N LYS A 556 -3.10 -40.57 -33.83
CA LYS A 556 -4.18 -39.61 -34.08
C LYS A 556 -4.59 -38.93 -32.75
N PRO A 557 -4.43 -37.60 -32.61
CA PRO A 557 -5.20 -36.85 -31.63
C PRO A 557 -6.69 -37.03 -31.93
N ALA A 558 -7.56 -36.94 -30.92
CA ALA A 558 -9.00 -37.10 -31.12
C ALA A 558 -9.48 -36.22 -32.29
N GLU A 559 -9.87 -36.84 -33.41
CA GLU A 559 -10.32 -36.13 -34.61
C GLU A 559 -11.47 -35.18 -34.25
N GLY A 560 -11.33 -33.91 -34.64
CA GLY A 560 -12.39 -32.93 -34.61
C GLY A 560 -13.50 -33.30 -35.59
N ALA A 561 -14.42 -34.16 -35.16
CA ALA A 561 -15.75 -34.25 -35.75
C ALA A 561 -16.62 -33.16 -35.14
N THR A 562 -17.37 -32.45 -35.97
CA THR A 562 -18.42 -31.51 -35.54
C THR A 562 -19.27 -32.15 -34.44
N GLU A 563 -19.44 -31.44 -33.31
CA GLU A 563 -20.08 -31.91 -32.07
C GLU A 563 -21.46 -32.56 -32.29
N GLN A 564 -22.18 -32.20 -33.37
CA GLN A 564 -23.48 -32.77 -33.73
C GLN A 564 -23.47 -34.23 -34.19
N ALA A 565 -22.32 -34.80 -34.59
CA ALA A 565 -22.25 -36.20 -35.02
C ALA A 565 -21.92 -37.17 -33.86
N ALA A 566 -21.19 -36.70 -32.84
CA ALA A 566 -20.80 -37.50 -31.68
C ALA A 566 -21.97 -37.74 -30.71
N GLU A 567 -22.88 -36.76 -30.56
CA GLU A 567 -24.06 -36.85 -29.70
C GLU A 567 -25.03 -37.95 -30.16
N LYS A 568 -25.23 -38.11 -31.48
CA LYS A 568 -26.08 -39.18 -32.05
C LYS A 568 -25.46 -40.58 -32.03
N ALA A 569 -24.14 -40.68 -31.92
CA ALA A 569 -23.44 -41.96 -31.82
C ALA A 569 -23.37 -42.47 -30.38
N ALA A 570 -23.27 -41.55 -29.40
CA ALA A 570 -23.25 -41.88 -27.97
C ALA A 570 -24.57 -42.48 -27.48
N GLU A 571 -25.72 -42.07 -28.03
CA GLU A 571 -27.03 -42.63 -27.70
C GLU A 571 -27.21 -44.11 -28.12
N LYS A 572 -26.43 -44.61 -29.08
CA LYS A 572 -26.49 -46.02 -29.53
C LYS A 572 -25.44 -46.94 -28.89
N ALA A 573 -24.47 -46.42 -28.14
CA ALA A 573 -23.38 -47.21 -27.57
C ALA A 573 -23.61 -47.64 -26.10
N VAL A 574 -24.71 -47.23 -25.47
CA VAL A 574 -25.02 -47.57 -24.06
C VAL A 574 -25.48 -49.04 -23.87
N ALA A 575 -25.68 -49.79 -24.96
CA ALA A 575 -26.13 -51.19 -24.91
C ALA A 575 -25.01 -52.22 -25.17
N LYS A 576 -23.94 -52.23 -24.36
CA LYS A 576 -23.17 -53.44 -23.96
C LYS A 576 -21.98 -53.06 -23.09
N ALA A 577 -22.15 -53.27 -21.78
CA ALA A 577 -21.08 -53.17 -20.79
C ALA A 577 -20.21 -54.44 -20.79
N ALA A 578 -18.89 -54.26 -20.84
CA ALA A 578 -17.87 -55.22 -20.43
C ALA A 578 -16.74 -54.45 -19.70
N PRO A 579 -16.05 -55.07 -18.72
CA PRO A 579 -15.32 -54.35 -17.68
C PRO A 579 -13.98 -53.77 -18.14
N LYS A 580 -13.65 -52.61 -17.57
CA LYS A 580 -12.43 -51.82 -17.74
C LYS A 580 -11.16 -52.63 -17.43
N ALA A 581 -10.22 -52.64 -18.36
CA ALA A 581 -8.84 -53.02 -18.13
C ALA A 581 -8.12 -51.96 -17.28
N ALA A 582 -7.29 -52.41 -16.35
CA ALA A 582 -6.44 -51.59 -15.48
C ALA A 582 -5.42 -50.77 -16.29
N ALA A 583 -5.16 -49.54 -15.85
CA ALA A 583 -4.21 -48.62 -16.46
C ALA A 583 -2.76 -49.16 -16.38
N LYS A 584 -2.07 -49.21 -17.53
CA LYS A 584 -0.60 -49.31 -17.58
C LYS A 584 -0.04 -48.00 -17.01
N GLY A 585 0.98 -48.07 -16.14
CA GLY A 585 1.62 -46.88 -15.56
C GLY A 585 2.25 -45.96 -16.61
N SER A 586 2.38 -44.66 -16.28
CA SER A 586 3.01 -43.66 -17.14
C SER A 586 4.46 -44.04 -17.48
N PRO A 587 4.93 -43.78 -18.72
CA PRO A 587 6.29 -44.05 -19.11
C PRO A 587 7.29 -43.19 -18.31
N SER A 588 8.47 -43.74 -18.03
CA SER A 588 9.53 -42.99 -17.34
C SER A 588 10.07 -41.86 -18.22
N ILE A 589 10.53 -40.77 -17.57
CA ILE A 589 11.17 -39.66 -18.26
C ILE A 589 12.58 -40.08 -18.69
N VAL A 590 12.89 -39.89 -19.98
CA VAL A 590 14.25 -40.05 -20.51
C VAL A 590 14.90 -38.67 -20.42
N TYR A 591 15.96 -38.51 -19.62
CA TYR A 591 16.64 -37.22 -19.46
C TYR A 591 17.68 -36.94 -20.55
N ALA A 592 18.32 -38.00 -21.09
CA ALA A 592 19.30 -37.87 -22.16
C ALA A 592 18.67 -37.21 -23.40
N GLY A 593 19.27 -36.11 -23.89
CA GLY A 593 18.76 -35.36 -25.04
C GLY A 593 17.37 -34.74 -24.83
N LEU A 594 16.93 -34.49 -23.59
CA LEU A 594 15.60 -33.92 -23.32
C LEU A 594 15.48 -32.49 -23.87
N ALA A 595 16.52 -31.67 -23.69
CA ALA A 595 16.56 -30.31 -24.22
C ALA A 595 16.47 -30.27 -25.76
N ASP A 596 16.97 -31.29 -26.45
CA ASP A 596 16.92 -31.41 -27.92
C ASP A 596 15.51 -31.79 -28.43
N ARG A 597 14.63 -32.22 -27.53
CA ARG A 597 13.24 -32.63 -27.81
C ARG A 597 12.23 -31.53 -27.49
N LEU A 598 12.64 -30.29 -27.70
CA LEU A 598 11.81 -29.11 -27.51
C LEU A 598 11.01 -28.80 -28.79
N TYR A 599 9.70 -28.63 -28.62
CA TYR A 599 8.78 -28.25 -29.67
C TYR A 599 8.06 -26.94 -29.33
N GLU A 600 7.78 -26.15 -30.34
CA GLU A 600 6.95 -24.95 -30.25
C GLU A 600 5.53 -25.29 -30.72
N VAL A 601 4.53 -24.97 -29.90
CA VAL A 601 3.12 -25.08 -30.29
C VAL A 601 2.85 -24.00 -31.35
N PRO A 602 2.19 -24.32 -32.48
CA PRO A 602 1.95 -23.39 -33.58
C PRO A 602 0.87 -22.34 -33.23
N LEU A 603 1.17 -21.50 -32.25
CA LEU A 603 0.35 -20.41 -31.75
C LEU A 603 1.20 -19.13 -31.76
N ALA A 604 0.63 -18.03 -32.23
CA ALA A 604 1.32 -16.74 -32.18
C ALA A 604 1.71 -16.38 -30.73
N ALA A 605 2.87 -15.78 -30.54
CA ALA A 605 3.29 -15.33 -29.21
C ALA A 605 2.36 -14.22 -28.69
N GLY A 606 2.17 -14.19 -27.38
CA GLY A 606 1.29 -13.27 -26.68
C GLY A 606 1.78 -13.00 -25.25
N ASN A 607 0.91 -12.46 -24.41
CA ASN A 607 1.17 -12.22 -22.99
C ASN A 607 0.48 -13.28 -22.13
N TYR A 608 0.86 -14.54 -22.35
CA TYR A 608 0.23 -15.71 -21.72
C TYR A 608 0.71 -15.95 -20.28
N ARG A 609 -0.20 -16.37 -19.40
CA ARG A 609 0.09 -16.80 -18.02
C ARG A 609 -0.83 -17.94 -17.57
N ALA A 610 -0.45 -18.63 -16.49
CA ALA A 610 -1.23 -19.70 -15.86
C ALA A 610 -1.67 -20.77 -16.88
N LEU A 611 -0.75 -21.62 -17.33
CA LEU A 611 -1.04 -22.71 -18.28
C LEU A 611 -1.51 -23.96 -17.53
N GLN A 612 -2.62 -24.54 -17.98
CA GLN A 612 -3.12 -25.85 -17.54
C GLN A 612 -3.62 -26.65 -18.75
N MET A 613 -3.97 -27.93 -18.57
CA MET A 613 -4.46 -28.75 -19.68
C MET A 613 -5.43 -29.85 -19.25
N ASP A 614 -6.40 -30.14 -20.13
CA ASP A 614 -7.17 -31.39 -20.10
C ASP A 614 -6.51 -32.45 -21.03
N ASP A 615 -7.23 -33.52 -21.38
CA ASP A 615 -6.73 -34.58 -22.26
C ASP A 615 -6.58 -34.14 -23.74
N LYS A 616 -7.26 -33.07 -24.14
CA LYS A 616 -7.44 -32.66 -25.54
C LYS A 616 -7.09 -31.19 -25.78
N ARG A 617 -6.93 -30.37 -24.74
CA ARG A 617 -6.82 -28.90 -24.86
C ARG A 617 -5.90 -28.30 -23.80
N LEU A 618 -5.24 -27.22 -24.20
CA LEU A 618 -4.50 -26.31 -23.33
C LEU A 618 -5.40 -25.14 -22.91
N TYR A 619 -5.31 -24.72 -21.66
CA TYR A 619 -6.00 -23.55 -21.08
C TYR A 619 -4.96 -22.55 -20.63
N PHE A 620 -5.17 -21.26 -20.91
CA PHE A 620 -4.26 -20.20 -20.50
C PHE A 620 -4.95 -18.84 -20.45
N LEU A 621 -4.45 -17.95 -19.60
CA LEU A 621 -4.88 -16.55 -19.59
C LEU A 621 -4.04 -15.75 -20.56
N ASP A 622 -4.71 -14.99 -21.42
CA ASP A 622 -4.12 -14.00 -22.31
C ASP A 622 -4.38 -12.61 -21.75
N ALA A 623 -3.32 -11.90 -21.36
CA ALA A 623 -3.40 -10.59 -20.71
C ALA A 623 -3.75 -9.43 -21.69
N ASP A 624 -3.82 -9.68 -23.00
CA ASP A 624 -4.07 -8.65 -24.02
C ASP A 624 -5.57 -8.38 -24.31
N GLY A 625 -6.45 -8.49 -23.31
CA GLY A 625 -7.87 -8.20 -23.51
C GLY A 625 -8.16 -6.72 -23.76
N SER A 626 -9.28 -6.45 -24.45
CA SER A 626 -9.62 -5.14 -25.03
C SER A 626 -9.85 -3.99 -24.03
N ASP A 627 -9.84 -4.27 -22.72
CA ASP A 627 -10.00 -3.32 -21.62
C ASP A 627 -8.92 -3.47 -20.53
N GLY A 628 -7.80 -4.13 -20.85
CA GLY A 628 -6.72 -4.43 -19.91
C GLY A 628 -7.01 -5.61 -18.97
N LYS A 629 -8.14 -6.31 -19.14
CA LYS A 629 -8.47 -7.54 -18.40
C LYS A 629 -8.06 -8.77 -19.20
N ALA A 630 -7.61 -9.81 -18.51
CA ALA A 630 -7.21 -11.05 -19.18
C ALA A 630 -8.43 -11.85 -19.70
N ASN A 631 -8.24 -12.59 -20.79
CA ASN A 631 -9.21 -13.55 -21.31
C ASN A 631 -8.72 -14.97 -21.03
N LEU A 632 -9.61 -15.86 -20.58
CA LEU A 632 -9.30 -17.30 -20.53
C LEU A 632 -9.50 -17.87 -21.94
N LYS A 633 -8.46 -18.47 -22.51
CA LYS A 633 -8.46 -19.08 -23.83
C LYS A 633 -8.19 -20.57 -23.75
N THR A 634 -8.72 -21.31 -24.72
CA THR A 634 -8.36 -22.72 -24.94
C THR A 634 -7.73 -22.94 -26.31
N LEU A 635 -6.87 -23.94 -26.43
CA LEU A 635 -6.30 -24.39 -27.69
C LEU A 635 -6.39 -25.91 -27.78
N ALA A 636 -7.05 -26.42 -28.82
CA ALA A 636 -7.10 -27.86 -29.09
C ALA A 636 -5.69 -28.42 -29.38
N ILE A 637 -5.40 -29.62 -28.88
CA ILE A 637 -4.18 -30.38 -29.20
C ILE A 637 -4.51 -31.25 -30.41
N ALA A 638 -4.21 -30.74 -31.61
CA ALA A 638 -4.54 -31.39 -32.87
C ALA A 638 -3.52 -31.07 -33.97
N SER A 639 -3.41 -31.95 -34.96
CA SER A 639 -2.45 -31.84 -36.08
C SER A 639 -2.88 -30.87 -37.19
N ASN A 640 -4.07 -30.27 -37.11
CA ASN A 640 -4.69 -29.47 -38.17
C ASN A 640 -4.52 -27.94 -38.03
N GLY A 641 -3.49 -27.47 -37.31
CA GLY A 641 -3.25 -26.03 -37.11
C GLY A 641 -4.34 -25.33 -36.28
N PRO A 642 -4.60 -25.80 -35.04
CA PRO A 642 -5.72 -25.33 -34.22
C PRO A 642 -5.61 -23.84 -33.89
N GLN A 643 -6.75 -23.14 -33.89
CA GLN A 643 -6.85 -21.73 -33.50
C GLN A 643 -7.28 -21.62 -32.03
N PRO A 644 -6.78 -20.63 -31.28
CA PRO A 644 -7.21 -20.41 -29.91
C PRO A 644 -8.65 -19.88 -29.86
N GLU A 645 -9.45 -20.42 -28.95
CA GLU A 645 -10.82 -19.97 -28.70
C GLU A 645 -10.88 -19.21 -27.38
N VAL A 646 -11.65 -18.11 -27.33
CA VAL A 646 -11.95 -17.44 -26.06
C VAL A 646 -12.96 -18.30 -25.32
N PHE A 647 -12.56 -18.85 -24.17
CA PHE A 647 -13.43 -19.60 -23.27
C PHE A 647 -14.37 -18.64 -22.55
N VAL A 648 -13.81 -17.63 -21.88
CA VAL A 648 -14.51 -16.53 -21.19
C VAL A 648 -13.63 -15.27 -21.22
N ALA A 649 -14.25 -14.10 -21.41
CA ALA A 649 -13.57 -12.81 -21.37
C ALA A 649 -13.57 -12.19 -19.95
N GLY A 650 -12.60 -11.33 -19.64
CA GLY A 650 -12.59 -10.56 -18.39
C GLY A 650 -12.38 -11.39 -17.12
N VAL A 651 -11.48 -12.36 -17.17
CA VAL A 651 -11.17 -13.32 -16.11
C VAL A 651 -9.97 -12.86 -15.29
N ARG A 652 -10.13 -12.80 -13.96
CA ARG A 652 -9.08 -12.47 -12.99
C ARG A 652 -8.13 -13.64 -12.78
N GLU A 653 -8.71 -14.80 -12.48
CA GLU A 653 -8.02 -16.07 -12.22
C GLU A 653 -8.90 -17.24 -12.65
N TYR A 654 -8.31 -18.42 -12.82
CA TYR A 654 -9.00 -19.66 -13.10
C TYR A 654 -8.20 -20.85 -12.54
N ASP A 655 -8.87 -22.00 -12.42
CA ASP A 655 -8.24 -23.27 -12.03
C ASP A 655 -8.99 -24.44 -12.72
N LEU A 656 -8.32 -25.57 -12.89
CA LEU A 656 -8.86 -26.78 -13.50
C LEU A 656 -8.88 -27.90 -12.46
N SER A 657 -9.99 -28.62 -12.37
CA SER A 657 -10.12 -29.75 -11.45
C SER A 657 -9.05 -30.81 -11.71
N LEU A 658 -8.68 -31.57 -10.68
CA LEU A 658 -7.66 -32.64 -10.77
C LEU A 658 -8.03 -33.71 -11.81
N ASP A 659 -9.33 -34.00 -11.96
CA ASP A 659 -9.86 -34.90 -12.99
C ASP A 659 -10.03 -34.25 -14.37
N ARG A 660 -9.73 -32.95 -14.48
CA ARG A 660 -9.67 -32.13 -15.69
C ARG A 660 -11.01 -31.94 -16.39
N LYS A 661 -12.11 -32.14 -15.68
CA LYS A 661 -13.47 -32.03 -16.24
C LYS A 661 -14.16 -30.71 -15.96
N HIS A 662 -13.70 -29.97 -14.96
CA HIS A 662 -14.34 -28.72 -14.55
C HIS A 662 -13.34 -27.58 -14.47
N VAL A 663 -13.76 -26.41 -14.93
CA VAL A 663 -13.03 -25.15 -14.88
C VAL A 663 -13.69 -24.24 -13.86
N TYR A 664 -12.94 -23.83 -12.84
CA TYR A 664 -13.26 -22.68 -12.01
C TYR A 664 -12.74 -21.41 -12.66
N TYR A 665 -13.51 -20.33 -12.65
CA TYR A 665 -13.00 -19.01 -12.99
C TYR A 665 -13.67 -17.89 -12.17
N ARG A 666 -12.95 -16.78 -12.02
CA ARG A 666 -13.43 -15.58 -11.34
C ARG A 666 -13.37 -14.36 -12.24
N THR A 667 -14.46 -13.60 -12.31
CA THR A 667 -14.51 -12.38 -13.15
C THR A 667 -13.89 -11.18 -12.46
N PHE A 668 -13.42 -10.20 -13.25
CA PHE A 668 -13.06 -8.88 -12.72
C PHE A 668 -14.32 -8.05 -12.40
N ALA A 669 -14.46 -7.61 -11.15
CA ALA A 669 -15.52 -6.69 -10.72
C ALA A 669 -15.05 -5.80 -9.56
N SER A 670 -15.83 -4.77 -9.22
CA SER A 670 -15.67 -4.04 -7.96
C SER A 670 -16.06 -4.97 -6.79
N GLY A 671 -15.07 -5.59 -6.15
CA GLY A 671 -15.25 -6.54 -5.05
C GLY A 671 -14.65 -7.92 -5.34
N ALA A 672 -15.27 -8.98 -4.83
CA ALA A 672 -14.76 -10.34 -4.92
C ALA A 672 -14.75 -10.91 -6.36
N GLY A 673 -15.61 -10.39 -7.25
CA GLY A 673 -15.86 -10.98 -8.57
C GLY A 673 -16.84 -12.14 -8.52
N GLU A 674 -17.46 -12.48 -9.65
CA GLU A 674 -18.32 -13.67 -9.72
C GLU A 674 -17.45 -14.92 -9.82
N MET A 675 -17.78 -15.94 -9.03
CA MET A 675 -17.09 -17.23 -8.98
C MET A 675 -17.96 -18.30 -9.62
N LEU A 676 -17.45 -18.98 -10.65
CA LEU A 676 -18.20 -19.98 -11.39
C LEU A 676 -17.39 -21.27 -11.54
N VAL A 677 -18.09 -22.41 -11.54
CA VAL A 677 -17.54 -23.70 -11.94
C VAL A 677 -18.38 -24.24 -13.08
N VAL A 678 -17.73 -24.51 -14.22
CA VAL A 678 -18.36 -24.99 -15.45
C VAL A 678 -17.62 -26.21 -15.98
N ASP A 679 -18.23 -26.94 -16.92
CA ASP A 679 -17.53 -28.00 -17.63
C ASP A 679 -16.35 -27.46 -18.45
N ALA A 680 -15.26 -28.20 -18.44
CA ALA A 680 -14.10 -27.98 -19.30
C ALA A 680 -14.48 -28.26 -20.76
N GLY A 681 -13.95 -27.46 -21.67
CA GLY A 681 -14.24 -27.60 -23.10
C GLY A 681 -13.68 -26.46 -23.94
N ALA A 682 -14.13 -26.38 -25.18
CA ALA A 682 -13.73 -25.34 -26.13
C ALA A 682 -14.15 -23.93 -25.67
N LYS A 683 -15.38 -23.81 -25.19
CA LYS A 683 -16.04 -22.58 -24.75
C LYS A 683 -16.80 -22.84 -23.47
N ALA A 684 -16.98 -21.80 -22.64
CA ALA A 684 -17.87 -21.92 -21.51
C ALA A 684 -19.32 -22.18 -21.98
N PRO A 685 -20.13 -22.90 -21.18
CA PRO A 685 -21.56 -23.04 -21.41
C PRO A 685 -22.25 -21.67 -21.56
N THR A 686 -23.24 -21.59 -22.46
CA THR A 686 -24.00 -20.35 -22.69
C THR A 686 -24.95 -20.01 -21.53
N ASP A 687 -25.47 -21.03 -20.86
CA ASP A 687 -26.24 -20.90 -19.63
C ASP A 687 -25.36 -21.22 -18.42
N VAL A 688 -24.96 -20.18 -17.68
CA VAL A 688 -24.15 -20.28 -16.45
C VAL A 688 -24.98 -20.03 -15.19
N THR A 689 -26.31 -19.98 -15.29
CA THR A 689 -27.18 -19.63 -14.15
C THR A 689 -27.03 -20.60 -12.97
N LYS A 690 -26.72 -21.87 -13.24
CA LYS A 690 -26.48 -22.90 -12.22
C LYS A 690 -24.99 -23.10 -11.87
N ALA A 691 -24.09 -22.48 -12.62
CA ALA A 691 -22.64 -22.61 -12.46
C ALA A 691 -22.07 -21.68 -11.39
N LYS A 692 -22.84 -20.65 -10.97
CA LYS A 692 -22.41 -19.69 -9.95
C LYS A 692 -22.25 -20.37 -8.59
N ILE A 693 -21.07 -20.24 -8.00
CA ILE A 693 -20.82 -20.71 -6.65
C ILE A 693 -21.52 -19.77 -5.69
N LYS A 694 -22.31 -20.34 -4.77
CA LYS A 694 -22.96 -19.56 -3.72
C LYS A 694 -21.87 -19.11 -2.74
N VAL A 695 -21.54 -17.82 -2.72
CA VAL A 695 -20.56 -17.23 -1.77
C VAL A 695 -21.09 -16.02 -1.02
N ASP A 696 -22.16 -15.39 -1.52
CA ASP A 696 -22.69 -14.13 -0.98
C ASP A 696 -23.34 -14.27 0.40
N ASP A 697 -23.72 -15.48 0.82
CA ASP A 697 -24.23 -15.78 2.17
C ASP A 697 -23.14 -16.26 3.15
N TRP A 698 -21.85 -16.23 2.77
CA TRP A 698 -20.79 -16.59 3.68
C TRP A 698 -20.62 -15.54 4.77
N THR A 699 -20.88 -15.95 6.01
CA THR A 699 -20.64 -15.15 7.21
C THR A 699 -20.04 -16.05 8.27
N PHE A 700 -19.27 -15.48 9.19
CA PHE A 700 -18.78 -16.22 10.35
C PHE A 700 -18.63 -15.33 11.58
N THR A 701 -18.67 -15.98 12.73
CA THR A 701 -18.48 -15.35 14.03
C THR A 701 -16.98 -15.10 14.29
N SER A 702 -16.59 -13.85 14.55
CA SER A 702 -15.25 -13.49 15.03
C SER A 702 -15.31 -13.02 16.48
N ASN A 703 -14.27 -13.37 17.25
CA ASN A 703 -13.98 -12.82 18.57
C ASN A 703 -12.84 -11.81 18.41
N PRO A 704 -13.11 -10.49 18.42
CA PRO A 704 -12.11 -9.46 18.16
C PRO A 704 -10.89 -9.55 19.06
N ARG A 705 -11.05 -9.90 20.35
CA ARG A 705 -9.93 -9.99 21.30
C ARG A 705 -8.93 -11.07 20.90
N LEU A 706 -9.42 -12.24 20.51
CA LEU A 706 -8.58 -13.33 20.04
C LEU A 706 -8.01 -13.05 18.64
N GLU A 707 -8.79 -12.41 17.77
CA GLU A 707 -8.34 -11.98 16.44
C GLU A 707 -7.19 -10.96 16.54
N TRP A 708 -7.31 -9.92 17.38
CA TRP A 708 -6.25 -8.94 17.59
C TRP A 708 -5.00 -9.54 18.20
N LYS A 709 -5.15 -10.49 19.13
CA LYS A 709 -4.03 -11.28 19.67
C LYS A 709 -3.33 -12.10 18.60
N GLN A 710 -4.09 -12.73 17.70
CA GLN A 710 -3.53 -13.42 16.53
C GLN A 710 -2.76 -12.44 15.65
N MET A 711 -3.36 -11.30 15.30
CA MET A 711 -2.76 -10.30 14.42
C MET A 711 -1.47 -9.69 14.99
N PHE A 712 -1.40 -9.45 16.30
CA PHE A 712 -0.17 -9.05 16.98
C PHE A 712 0.96 -10.08 16.79
N ASN A 713 0.66 -11.35 17.08
CA ASN A 713 1.65 -12.43 16.92
C ASN A 713 2.09 -12.59 15.46
N ASP A 714 1.15 -12.42 14.54
CA ASP A 714 1.38 -12.51 13.11
C ASP A 714 2.28 -11.37 12.61
N ALA A 715 2.01 -10.14 13.01
CA ALA A 715 2.84 -8.98 12.70
C ALA A 715 4.27 -9.16 13.24
N TRP A 716 4.40 -9.62 14.49
CA TRP A 716 5.68 -9.91 15.11
C TRP A 716 6.47 -10.98 14.34
N ARG A 717 5.81 -12.09 13.99
CA ARG A 717 6.43 -13.19 13.24
C ARG A 717 6.82 -12.76 11.83
N MET A 718 5.97 -12.02 11.13
CA MET A 718 6.29 -11.53 9.79
C MET A 718 7.45 -10.54 9.79
N HIS A 719 7.63 -9.70 10.82
CA HIS A 719 8.83 -8.86 10.94
C HIS A 719 10.10 -9.70 11.09
N ARG A 720 10.07 -10.72 11.96
CA ARG A 720 11.18 -11.68 12.13
C ARG A 720 11.56 -12.34 10.80
N ASP A 721 10.55 -12.74 10.04
CA ASP A 721 10.71 -13.58 8.84
C ASP A 721 11.06 -12.76 7.58
N PHE A 722 10.70 -11.48 7.51
CA PHE A 722 10.80 -10.67 6.28
C PHE A 722 11.86 -9.56 6.35
N LEU A 723 12.27 -9.12 7.54
CA LEU A 723 13.19 -8.00 7.67
C LEU A 723 14.52 -8.28 6.96
N TYR A 724 15.06 -7.28 6.27
CA TYR A 724 16.31 -7.37 5.53
C TYR A 724 17.51 -7.83 6.37
N ASP A 725 17.49 -7.52 7.68
CA ASP A 725 18.52 -7.89 8.65
C ASP A 725 17.97 -8.92 9.64
N VAL A 726 18.43 -10.17 9.51
CA VAL A 726 18.06 -11.29 10.38
C VAL A 726 18.41 -11.08 11.85
N LYS A 727 19.30 -10.13 12.18
CA LYS A 727 19.64 -9.74 13.55
C LYS A 727 18.71 -8.65 14.10
N MET A 728 17.68 -8.26 13.35
CA MET A 728 16.69 -7.25 13.76
C MET A 728 17.33 -5.91 14.13
N ARG A 729 18.43 -5.54 13.44
CA ARG A 729 19.25 -4.36 13.74
C ARG A 729 19.77 -4.28 15.17
N GLY A 730 19.89 -5.44 15.83
CA GLY A 730 20.35 -5.57 17.21
C GLY A 730 19.23 -5.61 18.26
N ALA A 731 17.96 -5.48 17.87
CA ALA A 731 16.84 -5.63 18.80
C ALA A 731 16.66 -7.09 19.23
N ASP A 732 16.50 -7.34 20.54
CA ASP A 732 16.07 -8.65 21.07
C ASP A 732 14.58 -8.85 20.77
N TRP A 733 14.31 -9.41 19.59
CA TRP A 733 12.94 -9.51 19.08
C TRP A 733 12.00 -10.37 19.94
N PRO A 734 12.42 -11.50 20.51
CA PRO A 734 11.65 -12.19 21.55
C PRO A 734 11.34 -11.32 22.77
N ALA A 735 12.30 -10.55 23.29
CA ALA A 735 12.07 -9.64 24.41
C ALA A 735 11.10 -8.50 24.05
N VAL A 736 11.19 -7.98 22.82
CA VAL A 736 10.20 -7.04 22.27
C VAL A 736 8.80 -7.66 22.34
N ARG A 737 8.60 -8.89 21.84
CA ARG A 737 7.28 -9.55 21.97
C ARG A 737 6.80 -9.60 23.41
N ALA A 738 7.66 -10.02 24.33
CA ALA A 738 7.32 -10.18 25.74
C ALA A 738 6.90 -8.85 26.39
N LYS A 739 7.53 -7.73 25.99
CA LYS A 739 7.20 -6.37 26.44
C LYS A 739 5.83 -5.90 25.94
N TYR A 740 5.50 -6.13 24.67
CA TYR A 740 4.28 -5.59 24.05
C TYR A 740 3.05 -6.50 24.16
N ALA A 741 3.24 -7.83 24.29
CA ALA A 741 2.13 -8.78 24.32
C ALA A 741 1.07 -8.51 25.43
N PRO A 742 1.43 -8.09 26.66
CA PRO A 742 0.43 -7.77 27.69
C PRO A 742 -0.50 -6.61 27.30
N LEU A 743 -0.02 -5.66 26.50
CA LEU A 743 -0.85 -4.52 26.07
C LEU A 743 -1.96 -4.94 25.09
N VAL A 744 -1.81 -6.08 24.41
CA VAL A 744 -2.83 -6.59 23.49
C VAL A 744 -4.10 -6.99 24.21
N ASP A 745 -3.98 -7.49 25.45
CA ASP A 745 -5.13 -7.88 26.26
C ASP A 745 -5.91 -6.64 26.77
N ARG A 746 -5.30 -5.44 26.71
CA ARG A 746 -5.89 -4.13 27.05
C ARG A 746 -6.55 -3.43 25.85
N VAL A 747 -6.31 -3.89 24.62
CA VAL A 747 -6.89 -3.31 23.40
C VAL A 747 -8.40 -3.49 23.40
N THR A 748 -9.11 -2.39 23.20
CA THR A 748 -10.57 -2.29 23.15
C THR A 748 -11.10 -1.94 21.76
N ASP A 749 -10.28 -1.35 20.89
CA ASP A 749 -10.60 -1.09 19.48
C ASP A 749 -9.45 -1.43 18.51
N ARG A 750 -9.76 -1.56 17.21
CA ARG A 750 -8.76 -1.94 16.20
C ARG A 750 -7.68 -0.88 15.97
N ALA A 751 -7.97 0.41 16.13
CA ALA A 751 -6.99 1.49 16.00
C ALA A 751 -6.02 1.55 17.19
N GLU A 752 -6.42 1.10 18.37
CA GLU A 752 -5.49 0.85 19.50
C GLU A 752 -4.50 -0.28 19.16
N LEU A 753 -4.96 -1.35 18.48
CA LEU A 753 -4.03 -2.36 17.95
C LEU A 753 -3.06 -1.76 16.92
N ASP A 754 -3.51 -0.85 16.04
CA ASP A 754 -2.62 -0.17 15.09
C ASP A 754 -1.54 0.65 15.81
N ASP A 755 -1.90 1.38 16.88
CA ASP A 755 -0.94 2.12 17.72
C ASP A 755 0.08 1.18 18.39
N LEU A 756 -0.40 0.06 18.96
CA LEU A 756 0.44 -0.97 19.58
C LEU A 756 1.40 -1.61 18.59
N LEU A 757 0.91 -1.96 17.39
CA LEU A 757 1.75 -2.51 16.32
C LEU A 757 2.82 -1.49 15.90
N GLY A 758 2.45 -0.21 15.77
CA GLY A 758 3.39 0.87 15.45
C GLY A 758 4.50 1.00 16.49
N MET A 759 4.17 0.91 17.79
CA MET A 759 5.19 0.92 18.84
C MET A 759 6.09 -0.32 18.82
N MET A 760 5.53 -1.51 18.57
CA MET A 760 6.33 -2.74 18.51
C MET A 760 7.36 -2.72 17.38
N ILE A 761 6.96 -2.29 16.18
CA ILE A 761 7.84 -2.34 15.01
C ILE A 761 8.89 -1.23 15.01
N SER A 762 8.64 -0.12 15.73
CA SER A 762 9.59 0.98 15.85
C SER A 762 10.88 0.62 16.60
N GLU A 763 10.84 -0.45 17.42
CA GLU A 763 12.02 -0.98 18.15
C GLU A 763 13.12 -1.46 17.21
N VAL A 764 12.79 -1.82 15.96
CA VAL A 764 13.79 -2.20 14.94
C VAL A 764 14.55 -0.98 14.42
N GLY A 765 13.93 0.20 14.44
CA GLY A 765 14.54 1.44 13.96
C GLY A 765 14.75 1.53 12.45
N ALA A 766 13.99 0.77 11.65
CA ALA A 766 14.06 0.80 10.18
C ALA A 766 12.91 1.61 9.57
N LEU A 767 13.20 2.46 8.59
CA LEU A 767 12.17 3.12 7.78
C LEU A 767 11.39 2.11 6.94
N HIS A 768 10.30 2.57 6.32
CA HIS A 768 9.25 1.74 5.72
C HIS A 768 8.47 0.84 6.70
N SER A 769 8.79 0.91 7.99
CA SER A 769 8.02 0.30 9.09
C SER A 769 6.76 1.12 9.38
N GLN A 770 5.76 0.98 8.52
CA GLN A 770 4.50 1.75 8.59
C GLN A 770 3.32 0.85 8.91
N ILE A 771 2.28 1.43 9.50
CA ILE A 771 1.01 0.73 9.72
C ILE A 771 0.02 1.12 8.61
N ARG A 772 -0.48 0.12 7.88
CA ARG A 772 -1.70 0.27 7.08
C ARG A 772 -2.88 -0.22 7.92
N PRO A 773 -3.85 0.66 8.23
CA PRO A 773 -5.01 0.27 9.02
C PRO A 773 -5.79 -0.87 8.37
N GLY A 774 -6.29 -1.77 9.19
CA GLY A 774 -7.20 -2.83 8.77
C GLY A 774 -8.66 -2.42 8.94
N ASP A 775 -9.44 -3.31 9.53
CA ASP A 775 -10.88 -3.16 9.77
C ASP A 775 -11.16 -2.29 11.01
N ILE A 776 -10.87 -0.99 10.89
CA ILE A 776 -11.14 0.03 11.91
C ILE A 776 -12.61 0.46 11.88
N ARG A 777 -13.13 0.89 13.04
CA ARG A 777 -14.47 1.47 13.19
C ARG A 777 -14.62 2.69 12.28
N ARG A 778 -15.63 2.69 11.41
CA ARG A 778 -15.96 3.81 10.50
C ARG A 778 -17.47 3.97 10.41
N SER A 779 -17.95 5.20 10.37
CA SER A 779 -19.32 5.51 9.97
C SER A 779 -19.47 5.37 8.46
N ALA A 780 -20.69 5.06 7.99
CA ALA A 780 -21.03 5.35 6.61
C ALA A 780 -20.90 6.87 6.39
N PRO A 781 -20.22 7.32 5.33
CA PRO A 781 -20.08 8.75 5.09
C PRO A 781 -21.47 9.36 4.85
N GLU A 782 -21.82 10.41 5.60
CA GLU A 782 -23.07 11.16 5.42
C GLU A 782 -23.11 11.89 4.07
N GLY A 783 -21.93 12.10 3.46
CA GLY A 783 -21.77 12.52 2.08
C GLY A 783 -20.32 12.40 1.61
N THR A 784 -20.12 12.36 0.29
CA THR A 784 -18.80 12.36 -0.33
C THR A 784 -18.43 13.80 -0.70
N PRO A 785 -17.34 14.37 -0.15
CA PRO A 785 -16.93 15.73 -0.48
C PRO A 785 -16.47 15.89 -1.94
N ALA A 786 -16.65 17.10 -2.48
CA ALA A 786 -16.25 17.46 -3.83
C ALA A 786 -15.60 18.85 -3.88
N GLY A 787 -14.74 19.07 -4.87
CA GLY A 787 -13.99 20.30 -5.08
C GLY A 787 -14.21 20.91 -6.46
N LEU A 788 -14.01 22.23 -6.55
CA LEU A 788 -14.17 23.02 -7.78
C LEU A 788 -12.85 23.28 -8.53
N GLY A 789 -11.72 22.76 -8.04
CA GLY A 789 -10.39 23.02 -8.62
C GLY A 789 -9.91 24.46 -8.43
N ALA A 790 -10.25 25.07 -7.30
CA ALA A 790 -9.87 26.44 -6.97
C ALA A 790 -9.72 26.65 -5.45
N LEU A 791 -9.01 27.72 -5.09
CA LEU A 791 -9.01 28.31 -3.76
C LEU A 791 -10.15 29.33 -3.66
N LEU A 792 -10.95 29.21 -2.61
CA LEU A 792 -12.13 30.05 -2.38
C LEU A 792 -12.02 30.74 -1.02
N ALA A 793 -12.45 32.00 -0.96
CA ALA A 793 -12.57 32.75 0.29
C ALA A 793 -13.99 33.25 0.51
N ARG A 794 -14.53 32.99 1.70
CA ARG A 794 -15.83 33.52 2.10
C ARG A 794 -15.74 35.04 2.29
N THR A 795 -16.71 35.75 1.73
CA THR A 795 -16.88 37.21 1.82
C THR A 795 -18.32 37.54 2.25
N ALA A 796 -18.63 38.81 2.44
CA ALA A 796 -20.00 39.25 2.72
C ALA A 796 -20.99 39.03 1.56
N ASP A 797 -20.50 38.91 0.32
CA ASP A 797 -21.32 38.78 -0.90
C ASP A 797 -21.41 37.33 -1.42
N GLY A 798 -20.61 36.40 -0.88
CA GLY A 798 -20.48 35.02 -1.35
C GLY A 798 -19.06 34.48 -1.23
N TYR A 799 -18.70 33.45 -2.00
CA TYR A 799 -17.34 32.90 -2.05
C TYR A 799 -16.57 33.47 -3.23
N ARG A 800 -15.54 34.29 -2.97
CA ARG A 800 -14.64 34.81 -4.00
C ARG A 800 -13.70 33.70 -4.46
N VAL A 801 -13.51 33.59 -5.78
CA VAL A 801 -12.49 32.73 -6.38
C VAL A 801 -11.14 33.42 -6.25
N ASP A 802 -10.31 32.97 -5.33
CA ASP A 802 -9.00 33.58 -5.07
C ASP A 802 -7.93 33.09 -6.06
N HIS A 803 -7.98 31.80 -6.42
CA HIS A 803 -7.05 31.19 -7.38
C HIS A 803 -7.69 30.00 -8.07
N ILE A 804 -7.54 29.86 -9.39
CA ILE A 804 -7.98 28.67 -10.13
C ILE A 804 -6.78 27.77 -10.38
N TYR A 805 -6.80 26.54 -9.89
CA TYR A 805 -5.68 25.63 -10.03
C TYR A 805 -5.38 25.32 -11.50
N ALA A 806 -4.15 25.59 -11.91
CA ALA A 806 -3.63 25.23 -13.21
C ALA A 806 -3.29 23.73 -13.29
N SER A 807 -3.37 23.20 -14.50
CA SER A 807 -2.87 21.87 -14.85
C SER A 807 -2.14 21.96 -16.18
N GLU A 808 -1.57 20.84 -16.65
CA GLU A 808 -0.95 20.76 -17.98
C GLU A 808 -1.90 21.31 -19.07
N PRO A 809 -1.58 22.47 -19.71
CA PRO A 809 -2.49 23.14 -20.63
C PRO A 809 -2.90 22.29 -21.84
N GLU A 810 -2.00 21.43 -22.31
CA GLU A 810 -2.21 20.55 -23.48
C GLU A 810 -2.96 19.25 -23.14
N LEU A 811 -3.35 19.03 -21.88
CA LEU A 811 -4.16 17.90 -21.45
C LEU A 811 -5.53 18.37 -20.90
N PRO A 812 -6.53 18.66 -21.77
CA PRO A 812 -7.84 19.15 -21.35
C PRO A 812 -8.57 18.26 -20.34
N SER A 813 -8.37 16.94 -20.43
CA SER A 813 -8.93 15.95 -19.48
C SER A 813 -8.39 16.13 -18.06
N GLN A 814 -7.29 16.86 -17.88
CA GLN A 814 -6.70 17.14 -16.58
C GLN A 814 -7.15 18.48 -15.97
N ARG A 815 -7.88 19.32 -16.70
CA ARG A 815 -8.27 20.65 -16.18
C ARG A 815 -9.24 20.55 -15.01
N GLY A 816 -9.08 21.47 -14.05
CA GLY A 816 -10.02 21.61 -12.94
C GLY A 816 -11.40 22.11 -13.40
N PRO A 817 -12.47 21.88 -12.59
CA PRO A 817 -13.84 22.26 -12.96
C PRO A 817 -14.01 23.72 -13.38
N LEU A 818 -13.46 24.68 -12.63
CA LEU A 818 -13.54 26.11 -12.99
C LEU A 818 -12.62 26.52 -14.14
N ALA A 819 -11.60 25.71 -14.45
CA ALA A 819 -10.67 25.94 -15.55
C ALA A 819 -11.16 25.36 -16.89
N GLN A 820 -12.31 24.70 -16.92
CA GLN A 820 -12.85 24.12 -18.15
C GLN A 820 -13.22 25.20 -19.18
N ALA A 821 -13.01 24.87 -20.46
CA ALA A 821 -13.41 25.77 -21.55
C ALA A 821 -14.93 25.94 -21.54
N GLY A 822 -15.41 27.18 -21.65
CA GLY A 822 -16.85 27.51 -21.64
C GLY A 822 -17.46 27.79 -20.27
N VAL A 823 -16.76 27.52 -19.15
CA VAL A 823 -17.25 27.88 -17.80
C VAL A 823 -17.14 29.38 -17.51
N ASP A 824 -16.18 30.09 -18.12
CA ASP A 824 -15.91 31.54 -17.95
C ASP A 824 -15.99 32.08 -16.50
N VAL A 825 -15.41 31.34 -15.56
CA VAL A 825 -15.12 31.82 -14.20
C VAL A 825 -13.68 32.31 -14.16
N LYS A 826 -13.44 33.45 -13.50
CA LYS A 826 -12.11 34.06 -13.34
C LYS A 826 -11.84 34.34 -11.88
N GLU A 827 -10.57 34.48 -11.55
CA GLU A 827 -10.15 34.98 -10.25
C GLU A 827 -10.78 36.36 -9.97
N GLY A 828 -11.24 36.55 -8.74
CA GLY A 828 -12.03 37.70 -8.32
C GLY A 828 -13.54 37.60 -8.53
N ASP A 829 -14.03 36.64 -9.34
CA ASP A 829 -15.47 36.37 -9.44
C ASP A 829 -16.01 35.82 -8.10
N ILE A 830 -17.29 36.09 -7.80
CA ILE A 830 -17.95 35.68 -6.54
C ILE A 830 -19.04 34.65 -6.83
N ILE A 831 -18.92 33.45 -6.26
CA ILE A 831 -19.97 32.43 -6.27
C ILE A 831 -21.01 32.81 -5.23
N THR A 832 -22.26 33.02 -5.65
CA THR A 832 -23.37 33.47 -4.77
C THR A 832 -24.36 32.36 -4.47
N ALA A 833 -24.48 31.34 -5.33
CA ALA A 833 -25.33 30.18 -5.10
C ALA A 833 -24.81 28.90 -5.77
N VAL A 834 -25.15 27.75 -5.19
CA VAL A 834 -24.88 26.39 -5.71
C VAL A 834 -26.20 25.65 -5.81
N ASN A 835 -26.56 25.16 -7.00
CA ASN A 835 -27.85 24.51 -7.29
C ASN A 835 -29.07 25.32 -6.77
N GLY A 836 -29.02 26.65 -6.96
CA GLY A 836 -30.07 27.58 -6.54
C GLY A 836 -30.08 27.92 -5.04
N LYS A 837 -29.24 27.30 -4.21
CA LYS A 837 -29.12 27.62 -2.78
C LYS A 837 -28.07 28.70 -2.54
N PRO A 838 -28.40 29.82 -1.87
CA PRO A 838 -27.42 30.86 -1.55
C PRO A 838 -26.28 30.31 -0.69
N VAL A 839 -25.03 30.60 -1.06
CA VAL A 839 -23.85 30.07 -0.34
C VAL A 839 -23.70 30.65 1.08
N LEU A 840 -24.27 31.83 1.33
CA LEU A 840 -24.19 32.49 2.63
C LEU A 840 -25.15 31.92 3.67
N GLU A 841 -26.17 31.18 3.24
CA GLU A 841 -27.11 30.47 4.12
C GLU A 841 -26.53 29.13 4.63
N ALA A 842 -25.48 28.61 3.99
CA ALA A 842 -24.78 27.41 4.42
C ALA A 842 -23.72 27.71 5.49
N ARG A 843 -23.33 26.68 6.26
CA ARG A 843 -22.20 26.78 7.21
C ARG A 843 -20.92 27.07 6.43
N ASP A 844 -20.73 26.29 5.36
CA ASP A 844 -19.68 26.47 4.36
C ASP A 844 -20.16 26.02 2.96
N ILE A 845 -19.52 26.49 1.88
CA ILE A 845 -19.79 26.04 0.51
C ILE A 845 -19.60 24.52 0.33
N ALA A 846 -18.70 23.91 1.12
CA ALA A 846 -18.50 22.47 1.18
C ALA A 846 -19.82 21.71 1.38
N ASP A 847 -20.73 22.19 2.23
CA ASP A 847 -22.02 21.55 2.51
C ASP A 847 -22.87 21.44 1.23
N LEU A 848 -22.81 22.46 0.37
CA LEU A 848 -23.57 22.51 -0.88
C LEU A 848 -22.95 21.64 -1.99
N LEU A 849 -21.68 21.25 -1.84
CA LEU A 849 -20.95 20.41 -2.79
C LEU A 849 -20.91 18.93 -2.38
N LEU A 850 -21.43 18.56 -1.21
CA LEU A 850 -21.55 17.17 -0.79
C LEU A 850 -22.32 16.34 -1.83
N ASN A 851 -21.78 15.17 -2.16
CA ASN A 851 -22.32 14.22 -3.14
C ASN A 851 -22.43 14.76 -4.58
N GLN A 852 -21.75 15.87 -4.91
CA GLN A 852 -21.78 16.50 -6.23
C GLN A 852 -20.59 16.13 -7.14
N ALA A 853 -19.64 15.32 -6.67
CA ALA A 853 -18.55 14.84 -7.51
C ALA A 853 -19.10 14.12 -8.75
N ASP A 854 -18.53 14.44 -9.92
CA ASP A 854 -18.87 13.89 -11.23
C ASP A 854 -20.35 14.08 -11.65
N LYS A 855 -21.04 15.07 -11.05
CA LYS A 855 -22.41 15.48 -11.39
C LYS A 855 -22.45 16.95 -11.82
N GLN A 856 -23.38 17.28 -12.72
CA GLN A 856 -23.56 18.67 -13.13
C GLN A 856 -24.06 19.52 -11.95
N VAL A 857 -23.39 20.64 -11.72
CA VAL A 857 -23.75 21.62 -10.68
C VAL A 857 -23.91 22.99 -11.31
N LEU A 858 -25.03 23.66 -11.00
CA LEU A 858 -25.29 25.04 -11.39
C LEU A 858 -24.67 25.99 -10.37
N LEU A 859 -23.72 26.82 -10.80
CA LEU A 859 -23.19 27.92 -10.00
C LEU A 859 -23.81 29.24 -10.46
N GLN A 860 -24.23 30.07 -9.52
CA GLN A 860 -24.46 31.50 -9.78
C GLN A 860 -23.19 32.27 -9.44
N VAL A 861 -22.68 33.02 -10.42
CA VAL A 861 -21.40 33.72 -10.33
C VAL A 861 -21.62 35.19 -10.67
N LYS A 862 -21.04 36.06 -9.85
CA LYS A 862 -21.07 37.51 -9.99
C LYS A 862 -19.67 38.02 -10.36
N ARG A 863 -19.57 38.71 -11.50
CA ARG A 863 -18.39 39.47 -11.92
C ARG A 863 -18.75 40.95 -11.90
N LYS A 864 -18.17 41.71 -10.96
CA LYS A 864 -18.55 43.12 -10.72
C LYS A 864 -20.07 43.23 -10.47
N ALA A 865 -20.82 43.92 -11.33
CA ALA A 865 -22.28 44.08 -11.21
C ALA A 865 -23.07 43.00 -11.98
N GLU A 866 -22.41 42.23 -12.86
CA GLU A 866 -23.05 41.26 -13.73
C GLU A 866 -23.16 39.90 -13.03
N SER A 867 -24.33 39.28 -13.09
CA SER A 867 -24.57 37.93 -12.57
C SER A 867 -24.87 36.98 -13.74
N ARG A 868 -24.38 35.75 -13.65
CA ARG A 868 -24.62 34.70 -14.64
C ARG A 868 -24.61 33.32 -14.00
N SER A 869 -25.18 32.38 -14.74
CA SER A 869 -25.19 30.97 -14.40
C SER A 869 -24.16 30.20 -15.21
N VAL A 870 -23.43 29.30 -14.56
CA VAL A 870 -22.48 28.40 -15.22
C VAL A 870 -22.69 26.98 -14.72
N ILE A 871 -22.51 25.99 -15.59
CA ILE A 871 -22.58 24.57 -15.22
C ILE A 871 -21.15 24.04 -15.11
N VAL A 872 -20.85 23.38 -14.01
CA VAL A 872 -19.56 22.76 -13.74
C VAL A 872 -19.73 21.29 -13.36
N LEU A 873 -18.65 20.52 -13.45
CA LEU A 873 -18.59 19.14 -12.99
C LEU A 873 -17.57 19.06 -11.85
N PRO A 874 -17.98 19.22 -10.57
CA PRO A 874 -17.07 19.12 -9.43
C PRO A 874 -16.35 17.77 -9.41
N VAL A 875 -15.15 17.73 -8.85
CA VAL A 875 -14.33 16.53 -8.79
C VAL A 875 -14.23 15.98 -7.37
N ASN A 876 -13.92 14.70 -7.21
CA ASN A 876 -13.62 14.13 -5.89
C ASN A 876 -12.36 14.75 -5.26
N MET A 877 -12.19 14.61 -3.95
CA MET A 877 -11.08 15.24 -3.21
C MET A 877 -9.69 14.69 -3.58
N ALA A 878 -9.58 13.47 -4.10
CA ALA A 878 -8.33 12.94 -4.62
C ALA A 878 -7.89 13.72 -5.88
N ARG A 879 -8.83 14.01 -6.78
CA ARG A 879 -8.59 14.85 -7.96
C ARG A 879 -8.36 16.32 -7.58
N GLN A 880 -9.10 16.87 -6.62
CA GLN A 880 -8.85 18.22 -6.07
C GLN A 880 -7.40 18.35 -5.56
N THR A 881 -6.90 17.35 -4.83
CA THR A 881 -5.51 17.31 -4.36
C THR A 881 -4.50 17.22 -5.51
N ALA A 882 -4.81 16.44 -6.55
CA ALA A 882 -3.96 16.35 -7.74
C ALA A 882 -3.90 17.66 -8.53
N LEU A 883 -5.01 18.41 -8.59
CA LEU A 883 -5.06 19.72 -9.24
C LEU A 883 -4.18 20.74 -8.49
N ARG A 884 -4.28 20.82 -7.16
CA ARG A 884 -3.39 21.67 -6.35
C ARG A 884 -1.92 21.33 -6.57
N TYR A 885 -1.58 20.04 -6.67
CA TYR A 885 -0.22 19.61 -6.95
C TYR A 885 0.25 20.06 -8.35
N SER A 886 -0.60 19.86 -9.36
CA SER A 886 -0.31 20.26 -10.74
C SER A 886 -0.13 21.77 -10.85
N ASP A 887 -0.93 22.56 -10.12
CA ASP A 887 -0.80 24.01 -10.08
C ASP A 887 0.58 24.45 -9.57
N TRP A 888 1.06 23.84 -8.49
CA TRP A 888 2.41 24.08 -7.99
C TRP A 888 3.47 23.73 -9.03
N GLU A 889 3.41 22.53 -9.61
CA GLU A 889 4.34 22.05 -10.65
C GLU A 889 4.40 23.01 -11.84
N GLN A 890 3.24 23.40 -12.37
CA GLN A 890 3.12 24.33 -13.49
C GLN A 890 3.67 25.72 -13.15
N SER A 891 3.47 26.20 -11.92
CA SER A 891 4.05 27.46 -11.47
C SER A 891 5.59 27.42 -11.45
N ARG A 892 6.20 26.28 -11.07
CA ARG A 892 7.66 26.12 -11.06
C ARG A 892 8.21 26.09 -12.50
N ALA A 893 7.55 25.35 -13.39
CA ALA A 893 7.90 25.30 -14.80
C ALA A 893 7.86 26.69 -15.45
N GLN A 894 6.80 27.46 -15.19
CA GLN A 894 6.65 28.84 -15.69
C GLN A 894 7.73 29.77 -15.14
N GLN A 895 8.06 29.65 -13.85
CA GLN A 895 9.13 30.45 -13.24
C GLN A 895 10.49 30.18 -13.91
N VAL A 896 10.82 28.90 -14.17
CA VAL A 896 12.07 28.50 -14.85
C VAL A 896 12.12 28.98 -16.30
N GLU A 897 11.03 28.79 -17.06
CA GLU A 897 10.94 29.24 -18.45
C GLU A 897 11.12 30.77 -18.54
N ALA A 898 10.44 31.53 -17.68
CA ALA A 898 10.52 32.98 -17.64
C ALA A 898 11.92 33.49 -17.23
N ALA A 899 12.49 32.93 -16.16
CA ALA A 899 13.81 33.34 -15.65
C ALA A 899 14.93 33.04 -16.65
N SER A 900 14.88 31.88 -17.30
CA SER A 900 15.91 31.44 -18.25
C SER A 900 15.68 31.88 -19.69
N LYS A 901 14.55 32.55 -19.98
CA LYS A 901 14.08 32.88 -21.34
C LYS A 901 14.03 31.64 -22.23
N GLY A 902 13.56 30.52 -21.67
CA GLY A 902 13.47 29.22 -22.34
C GLY A 902 14.81 28.55 -22.61
N ARG A 903 15.91 28.94 -21.96
CA ARG A 903 17.19 28.22 -22.11
C ARG A 903 17.30 27.01 -21.19
N ILE A 904 16.60 27.03 -20.06
CA ILE A 904 16.60 25.97 -19.06
C ILE A 904 15.21 25.35 -19.03
N GLY A 905 15.14 24.02 -19.14
CA GLY A 905 13.91 23.25 -18.95
C GLY A 905 13.66 22.91 -17.48
N TYR A 906 12.43 22.51 -17.17
CA TYR A 906 12.03 21.98 -15.86
C TYR A 906 11.16 20.74 -16.08
N LEU A 907 11.38 19.72 -15.26
CA LEU A 907 10.42 18.62 -15.08
C LEU A 907 10.40 18.21 -13.62
N HIS A 908 9.25 17.71 -13.17
CA HIS A 908 9.05 17.26 -11.81
C HIS A 908 8.62 15.78 -11.79
N LEU A 909 9.15 15.00 -10.85
CA LEU A 909 8.73 13.62 -10.63
C LEU A 909 8.09 13.51 -9.25
N ARG A 910 6.76 13.36 -9.24
CA ARG A 910 5.96 13.26 -8.01
C ARG A 910 6.17 11.94 -7.26
N ALA A 911 6.43 10.87 -8.00
CA ALA A 911 6.76 9.55 -7.51
C ALA A 911 7.67 8.86 -8.53
N MET A 912 7.84 7.55 -8.40
CA MET A 912 8.61 6.73 -9.31
C MET A 912 7.74 5.57 -9.85
N GLY A 913 6.51 5.89 -10.28
CA GLY A 913 5.55 4.91 -10.78
C GLY A 913 5.29 4.97 -12.29
N PRO A 914 4.32 4.17 -12.80
CA PRO A 914 3.98 4.14 -14.23
C PRO A 914 3.53 5.48 -14.81
N ASN A 915 2.86 6.32 -14.02
CA ASN A 915 2.46 7.66 -14.47
C ASN A 915 3.68 8.60 -14.54
N ASP A 916 4.65 8.45 -13.64
CA ASP A 916 5.84 9.31 -13.59
C ASP A 916 6.80 9.01 -14.74
N ILE A 917 6.95 7.74 -15.16
CA ILE A 917 7.74 7.43 -16.36
C ILE A 917 7.06 7.98 -17.64
N ALA A 918 5.72 7.99 -17.68
CA ALA A 918 4.98 8.59 -18.79
C ALA A 918 5.17 10.12 -18.83
N SER A 919 5.08 10.80 -17.69
CA SER A 919 5.38 12.23 -17.57
C SER A 919 6.85 12.53 -17.90
N PHE A 920 7.80 11.72 -17.42
CA PHE A 920 9.21 11.85 -17.77
C PHE A 920 9.42 11.77 -19.28
N ALA A 921 8.86 10.77 -19.96
CA ALA A 921 8.97 10.66 -21.42
C ALA A 921 8.35 11.87 -22.15
N ARG A 922 7.23 12.42 -21.65
CA ARG A 922 6.62 13.63 -22.19
C ARG A 922 7.55 14.84 -22.05
N ASP A 923 8.04 15.08 -20.83
CA ASP A 923 8.67 16.35 -20.43
C ASP A 923 10.18 16.38 -20.66
N PHE A 924 10.89 15.27 -20.41
CA PHE A 924 12.33 15.18 -20.67
C PHE A 924 12.63 15.44 -22.14
N TYR A 925 11.87 14.82 -23.04
CA TYR A 925 12.10 14.97 -24.48
C TYR A 925 11.59 16.30 -25.04
N ALA A 926 10.61 16.94 -24.40
CA ALA A 926 10.27 18.33 -24.69
C ALA A 926 11.42 19.29 -24.35
N ASN A 927 12.28 18.91 -23.40
CA ASN A 927 13.41 19.71 -22.94
C ASN A 927 14.78 19.23 -23.48
N VAL A 928 14.83 18.21 -24.34
CA VAL A 928 16.09 17.54 -24.73
C VAL A 928 17.12 18.45 -25.42
N ASN A 929 16.64 19.51 -26.07
CA ASN A 929 17.45 20.48 -26.80
C ASN A 929 17.73 21.78 -26.02
N ARG A 930 17.26 21.88 -24.77
CA ARG A 930 17.54 23.04 -23.90
C ARG A 930 19.01 23.00 -23.46
N ASP A 931 19.57 24.17 -23.14
CA ASP A 931 20.96 24.29 -22.70
C ASP A 931 21.16 23.73 -21.28
N GLY A 932 20.12 23.80 -20.44
CA GLY A 932 20.09 23.22 -19.10
C GLY A 932 18.73 22.59 -18.77
N LEU A 933 18.70 21.74 -17.76
CA LEU A 933 17.47 21.10 -17.27
C LEU A 933 17.53 20.93 -15.75
N ILE A 934 16.46 21.33 -15.08
CA ILE A 934 16.20 21.06 -13.67
C ILE A 934 15.29 19.85 -13.57
N ILE A 935 15.75 18.81 -12.88
CA ILE A 935 14.91 17.65 -12.51
C ILE A 935 14.56 17.80 -11.03
N ASP A 936 13.28 18.04 -10.74
CA ASP A 936 12.80 18.24 -9.39
C ASP A 936 12.22 16.92 -8.84
N VAL A 937 12.80 16.43 -7.74
CA VAL A 937 12.32 15.22 -7.02
C VAL A 937 11.98 15.54 -5.56
N ARG A 938 11.77 16.82 -5.24
CA ARG A 938 11.27 17.26 -3.93
C ARG A 938 9.88 16.66 -3.68
N ARG A 939 9.63 16.16 -2.47
CA ARG A 939 8.38 15.43 -2.13
C ARG A 939 8.09 14.19 -2.99
N ASN A 940 9.10 13.61 -3.66
CA ASN A 940 8.91 12.37 -4.41
C ASN A 940 8.51 11.21 -3.47
N ASN A 941 7.47 10.45 -3.83
CA ASN A 941 6.89 9.41 -2.97
C ASN A 941 7.49 8.00 -3.16
N GLY A 942 8.54 7.85 -3.97
CA GLY A 942 9.15 6.56 -4.28
C GLY A 942 8.35 5.75 -5.32
N GLY A 943 8.78 4.50 -5.53
CA GLY A 943 8.33 3.64 -6.61
C GLY A 943 9.44 2.68 -7.03
N ASN A 944 9.69 2.50 -8.32
CA ASN A 944 10.69 1.56 -8.82
C ASN A 944 11.21 1.81 -10.26
N ILE A 945 11.35 3.07 -10.66
CA ILE A 945 11.76 3.44 -12.04
C ILE A 945 13.06 4.25 -12.10
N ASP A 946 13.75 4.46 -10.98
CA ASP A 946 15.03 5.16 -10.89
C ASP A 946 16.02 4.76 -12.01
N SER A 947 16.20 3.45 -12.21
CA SER A 947 17.16 2.90 -13.16
C SER A 947 16.80 3.23 -14.62
N TRP A 948 15.51 3.27 -14.95
CA TRP A 948 15.03 3.64 -16.29
C TRP A 948 15.35 5.10 -16.61
N ILE A 949 15.27 5.98 -15.62
CA ILE A 949 15.57 7.40 -15.77
C ILE A 949 17.08 7.61 -15.83
N ILE A 950 17.84 7.04 -14.89
CA ILE A 950 19.31 7.15 -14.84
C ILE A 950 19.94 6.66 -16.14
N GLU A 951 19.44 5.56 -16.72
CA GLU A 951 19.92 5.05 -18.01
C GLU A 951 19.79 6.08 -19.14
N LYS A 952 18.74 6.93 -19.15
CA LYS A 952 18.60 7.99 -20.16
C LYS A 952 19.59 9.13 -19.93
N LEU A 953 19.85 9.47 -18.67
CA LEU A 953 20.80 10.52 -18.29
C LEU A 953 22.26 10.10 -18.50
N LEU A 954 22.56 8.80 -18.50
CA LEU A 954 23.89 8.26 -18.81
C LEU A 954 24.27 8.35 -20.29
N ARG A 955 23.32 8.56 -21.21
CA ARG A 955 23.59 8.61 -22.65
C ARG A 955 24.47 9.81 -23.01
N LYS A 956 25.49 9.58 -23.85
CA LYS A 956 26.44 10.61 -24.30
C LYS A 956 26.64 10.55 -25.81
N ALA A 957 26.41 11.67 -26.50
CA ALA A 957 26.73 11.80 -27.90
C ALA A 957 28.25 11.80 -28.11
N TRP A 958 28.75 10.94 -29.00
CA TRP A 958 30.17 10.84 -29.35
C TRP A 958 30.44 11.15 -30.82
N ALA A 959 29.40 11.24 -31.64
CA ALA A 959 29.42 11.72 -33.02
C ALA A 959 28.13 12.50 -33.31
N PHE A 960 28.08 13.15 -34.48
CA PHE A 960 26.87 13.79 -34.99
C PHE A 960 26.74 13.57 -36.50
N TRP A 961 25.51 13.57 -36.99
CA TRP A 961 25.19 13.58 -38.41
C TRP A 961 24.86 15.00 -38.84
N ALA A 962 25.35 15.40 -40.02
CA ALA A 962 25.04 16.70 -40.62
C ALA A 962 24.61 16.52 -42.08
N PRO A 963 23.35 16.06 -42.33
CA PRO A 963 22.83 15.96 -43.68
C PRO A 963 22.74 17.35 -44.34
N PRO A 964 22.95 17.47 -45.66
CA PRO A 964 22.77 18.74 -46.36
C PRO A 964 21.37 19.34 -46.12
N GLY A 965 21.31 20.61 -45.71
CA GLY A 965 20.06 21.32 -45.47
C GLY A 965 19.29 20.96 -44.19
N VAL A 966 19.84 20.08 -43.32
CA VAL A 966 19.22 19.66 -42.05
C VAL A 966 20.12 20.03 -40.87
N ALA A 967 19.52 20.44 -39.75
CA ALA A 967 20.27 20.71 -38.52
C ALA A 967 21.04 19.46 -38.07
N PRO A 968 22.32 19.58 -37.68
CA PRO A 968 23.08 18.42 -37.24
C PRO A 968 22.48 17.80 -35.98
N SER A 969 22.50 16.46 -35.89
CA SER A 969 21.89 15.69 -34.81
C SER A 969 22.89 14.71 -34.18
N PRO A 970 22.78 14.41 -32.87
CA PRO A 970 23.67 13.47 -32.21
C PRO A 970 23.49 12.05 -32.74
N ASN A 971 24.58 11.26 -32.76
CA ASN A 971 24.54 9.86 -33.16
C ASN A 971 23.72 8.98 -32.19
N MET A 972 23.66 9.38 -30.91
CA MET A 972 22.73 8.83 -29.94
C MET A 972 21.47 9.70 -29.93
N GLN A 973 20.40 9.22 -30.55
CA GLN A 973 19.16 9.99 -30.74
C GLN A 973 18.57 10.42 -29.40
N ASN A 974 17.95 11.61 -29.39
CA ASN A 974 17.31 12.20 -28.21
C ASN A 974 18.21 12.24 -26.96
N THR A 975 19.53 12.39 -27.15
CA THR A 975 20.47 12.57 -26.04
C THR A 975 20.48 14.02 -25.58
N PHE A 976 20.23 14.23 -24.29
CA PHE A 976 20.39 15.55 -23.67
C PHE A 976 21.87 15.93 -23.64
N ARG A 977 22.19 17.14 -24.10
CA ARG A 977 23.59 17.65 -24.19
C ARG A 977 23.87 18.82 -23.24
N GLY A 978 22.83 19.30 -22.58
CA GLY A 978 22.91 20.42 -21.65
C GLY A 978 23.45 20.02 -20.28
N HIS A 979 23.38 20.96 -19.34
CA HIS A 979 23.76 20.74 -17.95
C HIS A 979 22.54 20.42 -17.09
N LEU A 980 22.70 19.50 -16.15
CA LEU A 980 21.65 19.06 -15.24
C LEU A 980 21.90 19.59 -13.84
N VAL A 981 20.82 19.86 -13.11
CA VAL A 981 20.81 19.94 -11.65
C VAL A 981 19.58 19.21 -11.13
N VAL A 982 19.68 18.61 -9.94
CA VAL A 982 18.57 17.87 -9.33
C VAL A 982 18.19 18.52 -8.00
N LEU A 983 16.90 18.77 -7.80
CA LEU A 983 16.37 19.28 -6.55
C LEU A 983 15.88 18.14 -5.65
N ILE A 984 16.35 18.12 -4.40
CA ILE A 984 15.95 17.16 -3.36
C ILE A 984 15.52 17.89 -2.08
N ASP A 985 14.60 17.30 -1.31
CA ASP A 985 14.20 17.83 -0.01
C ASP A 985 14.04 16.73 1.04
N GLU A 986 13.69 17.15 2.26
CA GLU A 986 13.48 16.29 3.42
C GLU A 986 12.51 15.13 3.17
N TYR A 987 11.63 15.24 2.18
CA TYR A 987 10.60 14.23 1.89
C TYR A 987 10.74 13.61 0.49
N THR A 988 11.85 13.82 -0.21
CA THR A 988 12.29 12.87 -1.23
C THR A 988 12.45 11.52 -0.54
N TYR A 989 11.67 10.52 -0.95
CA TYR A 989 11.45 9.29 -0.20
C TYR A 989 11.65 8.04 -1.06
N SER A 990 12.26 7.00 -0.50
CA SER A 990 12.38 5.67 -1.13
C SER A 990 13.06 5.72 -2.51
N ASP A 991 12.44 5.24 -3.58
CA ASP A 991 13.09 5.22 -4.92
C ASP A 991 13.48 6.62 -5.43
N GLY A 992 12.85 7.70 -4.95
CA GLY A 992 13.31 9.07 -5.20
C GLY A 992 14.70 9.34 -4.60
N GLU A 993 15.01 8.71 -3.47
CA GLU A 993 16.33 8.76 -2.83
C GLU A 993 17.32 7.82 -3.53
N THR A 994 16.88 6.65 -3.98
CA THR A 994 17.69 5.75 -4.82
C THR A 994 18.13 6.48 -6.10
N PHE A 995 17.21 7.21 -6.76
CA PHE A 995 17.53 8.10 -7.87
C PHE A 995 18.56 9.16 -7.47
N ALA A 996 18.34 9.91 -6.38
CA ALA A 996 19.27 10.95 -5.92
C ALA A 996 20.67 10.40 -5.59
N ALA A 997 20.74 9.26 -4.90
CA ALA A 997 21.98 8.56 -4.61
C ALA A 997 22.69 8.15 -5.91
N GLY A 998 21.95 7.57 -6.87
CA GLY A 998 22.47 7.21 -8.18
C GLY A 998 23.03 8.39 -8.96
N ILE A 999 22.32 9.53 -9.00
CA ILE A 999 22.80 10.78 -9.63
C ILE A 999 24.14 11.22 -9.06
N LYS A 1000 24.26 11.20 -7.73
CA LYS A 1000 25.47 11.62 -7.02
C LYS A 1000 26.62 10.63 -7.20
N SER A 1001 26.39 9.35 -6.96
CA SER A 1001 27.40 8.29 -7.08
C SER A 1001 27.95 8.15 -8.50
N LEU A 1002 27.13 8.42 -9.52
CA LEU A 1002 27.54 8.37 -10.94
C LEU A 1002 28.06 9.72 -11.46
N GLY A 1003 28.06 10.78 -10.65
CA GLY A 1003 28.53 12.11 -11.04
C GLY A 1003 27.73 12.75 -12.17
N LEU A 1004 26.42 12.52 -12.23
CA LEU A 1004 25.56 12.95 -13.34
C LEU A 1004 25.14 14.42 -13.24
N ALA A 1005 24.84 14.89 -12.02
CA ALA A 1005 24.41 16.25 -11.75
C ALA A 1005 24.66 16.61 -10.28
N PRO A 1006 24.90 17.89 -9.93
CA PRO A 1006 24.88 18.31 -8.54
C PRO A 1006 23.45 18.24 -7.97
N LEU A 1007 23.36 17.79 -6.73
CA LEU A 1007 22.14 17.79 -5.93
C LEU A 1007 22.03 19.10 -5.14
N ILE A 1008 20.86 19.73 -5.13
CA ILE A 1008 20.59 20.99 -4.43
C ILE A 1008 19.37 20.82 -3.53
N GLY A 1009 19.46 21.33 -2.30
CA GLY A 1009 18.32 21.39 -1.38
C GLY A 1009 18.65 20.91 0.02
N LYS A 1010 17.88 19.95 0.54
CA LYS A 1010 18.05 19.42 1.90
C LYS A 1010 18.24 17.90 1.87
N ARG A 1011 18.79 17.34 2.95
CA ARG A 1011 18.99 15.88 3.09
C ARG A 1011 17.65 15.17 2.96
N THR A 1012 17.61 14.05 2.27
CA THR A 1012 16.38 13.27 2.04
C THR A 1012 15.93 12.45 3.27
N ALA A 1013 14.78 11.80 3.18
CA ALA A 1013 14.12 11.17 4.33
C ALA A 1013 14.92 10.01 4.98
N GLY A 1014 15.73 9.29 4.22
CA GLY A 1014 16.51 8.14 4.69
C GLY A 1014 15.80 6.79 4.58
N ALA A 1015 14.80 6.64 3.72
CA ALA A 1015 14.04 5.39 3.55
C ALA A 1015 14.67 4.52 2.47
N GLY A 1016 15.75 3.82 2.80
CA GLY A 1016 16.65 3.20 1.81
C GLY A 1016 16.39 1.73 1.48
N VAL A 1017 15.40 1.11 2.12
CA VAL A 1017 15.19 -0.34 2.08
C VAL A 1017 13.92 -0.70 1.32
N TRP A 1018 14.05 -1.51 0.28
CA TRP A 1018 12.91 -1.91 -0.55
C TRP A 1018 12.08 -3.01 0.11
N LEU A 1019 10.85 -3.21 -0.36
CA LEU A 1019 9.84 -4.06 0.28
C LEU A 1019 8.83 -4.63 -0.73
N SER A 1020 8.12 -5.71 -0.37
CA SER A 1020 7.14 -6.36 -1.24
C SER A 1020 5.67 -6.12 -0.88
N ASP A 1021 5.36 -5.66 0.34
CA ASP A 1021 3.99 -5.55 0.90
C ASP A 1021 3.22 -6.90 0.97
N ASN A 1022 3.91 -8.04 0.92
CA ASN A 1022 3.29 -9.38 0.94
C ASN A 1022 2.92 -9.90 2.35
N ASN A 1023 2.93 -9.05 3.38
CA ASN A 1023 2.81 -9.43 4.79
C ASN A 1023 1.53 -8.94 5.47
N ARG A 1024 0.38 -9.10 4.79
CA ARG A 1024 -0.94 -8.63 5.27
C ARG A 1024 -1.47 -9.45 6.45
N LEU A 1025 -2.12 -8.79 7.40
CA LEU A 1025 -2.87 -9.37 8.52
C LEU A 1025 -4.23 -9.94 8.06
N SER A 1026 -4.96 -10.61 8.95
CA SER A 1026 -6.23 -11.29 8.61
C SER A 1026 -7.29 -10.32 8.06
N ASP A 1027 -7.30 -9.07 8.52
CA ASP A 1027 -8.27 -8.05 8.16
C ASP A 1027 -7.81 -7.09 7.04
N ASN A 1028 -6.81 -7.52 6.25
CA ASN A 1028 -6.08 -6.71 5.26
C ASN A 1028 -5.23 -5.54 5.81
N GLY A 1029 -5.23 -5.30 7.13
CA GLY A 1029 -4.27 -4.40 7.76
C GLY A 1029 -2.84 -4.92 7.60
N MET A 1030 -1.83 -4.09 7.89
CA MET A 1030 -0.44 -4.47 7.71
C MET A 1030 0.50 -3.67 8.58
N ALA A 1031 1.43 -4.34 9.25
CA ALA A 1031 2.63 -3.73 9.77
C ALA A 1031 3.75 -3.97 8.74
N ARG A 1032 4.05 -2.99 7.89
CA ARG A 1032 4.94 -3.15 6.71
C ARG A 1032 6.35 -3.49 7.15
N VAL A 1033 7.05 -4.33 6.37
CA VAL A 1033 8.41 -4.79 6.66
C VAL A 1033 9.36 -4.36 5.55
N ALA A 1034 10.52 -3.83 5.92
CA ALA A 1034 11.59 -3.47 5.01
C ALA A 1034 12.47 -4.70 4.70
N GLU A 1035 12.62 -5.10 3.43
CA GLU A 1035 13.11 -6.44 3.06
C GLU A 1035 14.44 -6.47 2.28
N MET A 1036 14.75 -5.42 1.50
CA MET A 1036 15.90 -5.44 0.59
C MET A 1036 16.74 -4.17 0.77
N GLY A 1037 17.80 -4.29 1.57
CA GLY A 1037 18.73 -3.20 1.86
C GLY A 1037 19.58 -2.79 0.65
N GLN A 1038 19.91 -1.51 0.57
CA GLN A 1038 20.75 -0.93 -0.47
C GLN A 1038 22.17 -0.61 0.04
N PHE A 1039 23.18 -1.02 -0.73
CA PHE A 1039 24.59 -0.89 -0.36
C PHE A 1039 25.42 -0.28 -1.50
N ASN A 1040 26.49 0.42 -1.13
CA ASN A 1040 27.50 0.94 -2.05
C ASN A 1040 28.29 -0.22 -2.68
N THR A 1041 28.56 -0.13 -3.98
CA THR A 1041 29.33 -1.12 -4.72
C THR A 1041 30.82 -1.15 -4.37
N GLU A 1042 31.38 -0.04 -3.87
CA GLU A 1042 32.83 0.06 -3.59
C GLU A 1042 33.23 -0.63 -2.28
N ASP A 1043 32.44 -0.47 -1.22
CA ASP A 1043 32.79 -0.89 0.14
C ASP A 1043 31.66 -1.61 0.89
N GLY A 1044 30.49 -1.79 0.27
CA GLY A 1044 29.34 -2.46 0.88
C GLY A 1044 28.67 -1.66 1.99
N GLN A 1045 28.96 -0.36 2.14
CA GLN A 1045 28.31 0.48 3.15
C GLN A 1045 26.86 0.82 2.77
N TRP A 1046 26.01 1.01 3.78
CA TRP A 1046 24.63 1.49 3.61
C TRP A 1046 24.62 2.85 2.91
N LEU A 1047 23.80 2.98 1.86
CA LEU A 1047 23.74 4.24 1.09
C LEU A 1047 22.76 5.27 1.68
N ILE A 1048 21.60 4.83 2.14
CA ILE A 1048 20.45 5.74 2.41
C ILE A 1048 19.84 5.51 3.80
N GLU A 1049 19.65 4.25 4.20
CA GLU A 1049 18.80 3.90 5.35
C GLU A 1049 19.17 4.63 6.65
N GLY A 1050 18.18 5.28 7.27
CA GLY A 1050 18.28 5.97 8.56
C GLY A 1050 18.94 7.35 8.52
N VAL A 1051 19.54 7.76 7.40
CA VAL A 1051 20.24 9.05 7.26
C VAL A 1051 19.72 9.85 6.06
N GLY A 1052 19.65 9.25 4.87
CA GLY A 1052 19.27 9.92 3.63
C GLY A 1052 20.46 10.47 2.84
N VAL A 1053 20.19 10.95 1.64
CA VAL A 1053 21.16 11.48 0.68
C VAL A 1053 21.36 12.98 0.96
N SER A 1054 22.59 13.38 1.25
CA SER A 1054 22.95 14.79 1.41
C SER A 1054 23.20 15.47 0.06
N PRO A 1055 22.65 16.68 -0.18
CA PRO A 1055 22.90 17.45 -1.39
C PRO A 1055 24.35 17.94 -1.46
N ASP A 1056 24.79 18.32 -2.64
CA ASP A 1056 26.09 18.98 -2.86
C ASP A 1056 26.02 20.47 -2.51
N VAL A 1057 24.84 21.09 -2.68
CA VAL A 1057 24.55 22.46 -2.26
C VAL A 1057 23.38 22.44 -1.29
N VAL A 1058 23.67 22.65 0.00
CA VAL A 1058 22.65 22.69 1.07
C VAL A 1058 21.94 24.05 1.03
N VAL A 1059 20.63 24.03 0.80
CA VAL A 1059 19.77 25.21 0.73
C VAL A 1059 18.42 24.87 1.34
N ASP A 1060 17.98 25.67 2.31
CA ASP A 1060 16.65 25.52 2.92
C ASP A 1060 15.62 26.42 2.22
N ASN A 1061 14.39 25.93 2.15
CA ASN A 1061 13.22 26.73 1.81
C ASN A 1061 12.54 27.11 3.12
N LEU A 1062 12.76 28.35 3.57
CA LEU A 1062 12.32 28.80 4.90
C LEU A 1062 10.79 28.92 5.00
N PRO A 1063 10.18 28.61 6.16
CA PRO A 1063 8.73 28.44 6.27
C PRO A 1063 7.91 29.65 5.83
N HIS A 1064 8.26 30.87 6.26
CA HIS A 1064 7.48 32.05 5.94
C HIS A 1064 7.70 32.50 4.49
N ALA A 1065 8.96 32.59 4.05
CA ALA A 1065 9.32 32.91 2.68
C ALA A 1065 8.65 31.98 1.67
N THR A 1066 8.65 30.67 1.93
CA THR A 1066 8.01 29.68 1.05
C THR A 1066 6.49 29.82 1.02
N TYR A 1067 5.86 30.13 2.15
CA TYR A 1067 4.42 30.43 2.16
C TYR A 1067 4.08 31.65 1.27
N GLN A 1068 4.97 32.66 1.26
CA GLN A 1068 4.85 33.85 0.40
C GLN A 1068 5.20 33.58 -1.08
N GLY A 1069 5.46 32.33 -1.46
CA GLY A 1069 5.74 31.92 -2.84
C GLY A 1069 7.21 31.94 -3.26
N GLN A 1070 8.14 32.20 -2.33
CA GLN A 1070 9.59 32.14 -2.63
C GLN A 1070 10.07 30.68 -2.65
N ASP A 1071 10.97 30.36 -3.59
CA ASP A 1071 11.57 29.03 -3.72
C ASP A 1071 13.08 29.17 -3.88
N ARG A 1072 13.76 29.28 -2.74
CA ARG A 1072 15.20 29.53 -2.69
C ARG A 1072 16.00 28.39 -3.32
N GLN A 1073 15.56 27.14 -3.15
CA GLN A 1073 16.20 25.99 -3.78
C GLN A 1073 16.15 26.07 -5.32
N LEU A 1074 14.98 26.42 -5.89
CA LEU A 1074 14.84 26.60 -7.34
C LEU A 1074 15.67 27.78 -7.86
N GLU A 1075 15.70 28.89 -7.12
CA GLU A 1075 16.55 30.04 -7.46
C GLU A 1075 18.03 29.69 -7.47
N VAL A 1076 18.53 28.91 -6.50
CA VAL A 1076 19.92 28.46 -6.47
C VAL A 1076 20.21 27.51 -7.64
N ALA A 1077 19.28 26.62 -7.98
CA ALA A 1077 19.41 25.76 -9.16
C ALA A 1077 19.55 26.57 -10.46
N LEU A 1078 18.71 27.60 -10.64
CA LEU A 1078 18.83 28.53 -11.77
C LEU A 1078 20.18 29.25 -11.77
N GLN A 1079 20.60 29.81 -10.64
CA GLN A 1079 21.89 30.50 -10.50
C GLN A 1079 23.07 29.58 -10.85
N LEU A 1080 23.05 28.33 -10.38
CA LEU A 1080 24.10 27.35 -10.65
C LEU A 1080 24.14 26.95 -12.13
N LEU A 1081 22.97 26.70 -12.74
CA LEU A 1081 22.90 26.38 -14.17
C LEU A 1081 23.34 27.55 -15.03
N GLU A 1082 22.89 28.78 -14.75
CA GLU A 1082 23.31 29.96 -15.49
C GLU A 1082 24.81 30.20 -15.42
N LYS A 1083 25.40 30.01 -14.24
CA LYS A 1083 26.86 30.06 -14.07
C LYS A 1083 27.54 28.99 -14.91
N THR A 1084 27.08 27.74 -14.80
CA THR A 1084 27.63 26.60 -15.55
C THR A 1084 27.52 26.82 -17.05
N LEU A 1085 26.43 27.40 -17.54
CA LEU A 1085 26.21 27.71 -18.94
C LEU A 1085 27.13 28.79 -19.50
N LYS A 1086 27.54 29.75 -18.66
CA LYS A 1086 28.55 30.76 -19.03
C LYS A 1086 29.94 30.13 -19.09
N GLU A 1087 30.27 29.26 -18.14
CA GLU A 1087 31.59 28.63 -18.04
C GLU A 1087 31.78 27.48 -19.05
N LYS A 1088 30.72 26.73 -19.34
CA LYS A 1088 30.72 25.52 -20.17
C LYS A 1088 29.53 25.54 -21.15
N PRO A 1089 29.50 26.46 -22.14
CA PRO A 1089 28.38 26.52 -23.08
C PRO A 1089 28.24 25.23 -23.89
N VAL A 1090 26.99 24.84 -24.19
CA VAL A 1090 26.70 23.72 -25.09
C VAL A 1090 27.16 24.11 -26.50
N LYS A 1091 28.18 23.42 -27.02
CA LYS A 1091 28.76 23.74 -28.33
C LYS A 1091 27.82 23.29 -29.46
N PRO A 1092 27.57 24.13 -30.49
CA PRO A 1092 26.85 23.67 -31.66
C PRO A 1092 27.66 22.59 -32.39
N TYR A 1093 26.96 21.67 -33.05
CA TYR A 1093 27.61 20.73 -33.95
C TYR A 1093 28.00 21.44 -35.25
N GLN A 1094 29.27 21.37 -35.61
CA GLN A 1094 29.80 21.98 -36.84
C GLN A 1094 30.68 20.96 -37.57
N PRO A 1095 30.25 20.45 -38.74
CA PRO A 1095 31.09 19.57 -39.55
C PRO A 1095 32.26 20.35 -40.15
N GLN A 1096 33.43 19.73 -40.19
CA GLN A 1096 34.57 20.24 -40.95
C GLN A 1096 34.48 19.74 -42.40
N VAL A 1097 34.95 20.54 -43.36
CA VAL A 1097 35.01 20.12 -44.76
C VAL A 1097 36.02 18.98 -44.89
N ILE A 1098 35.64 17.90 -45.58
CA ILE A 1098 36.58 16.82 -45.90
C ILE A 1098 37.67 17.41 -46.82
N PRO A 1099 38.96 17.27 -46.51
CA PRO A 1099 40.04 17.76 -47.37
C PRO A 1099 39.88 17.27 -48.82
N ALA A 1100 40.22 18.12 -49.79
CA ALA A 1100 40.20 17.75 -51.20
C ALA A 1100 41.11 16.52 -51.44
N ARG A 1101 40.67 15.61 -52.33
CA ARG A 1101 41.54 14.50 -52.77
C ARG A 1101 42.76 15.12 -53.47
N GLN A 1102 43.96 14.81 -52.98
CA GLN A 1102 45.22 15.17 -53.63
C GLN A 1102 45.39 14.43 -54.94
#